data_AF-A0A6N1DWA4-F1
#
_entry.id   AF-A0A6N1DWA4-F1
#
_cell.length_a   1.000
_cell.length_b   1.000
_cell.length_c   1.000
_cell.angle_alpha   90.00
_cell.angle_beta   90.00
_cell.angle_gamma   90.00
#
_symmetry.space_group_name_H-M   'P 1'
#
loop_
_entity.id
_entity.type
_entity.pdbx_description
1 polymer ?
#
loop_
_entity_poly.entity_id
_entity_poly.type
_entity_poly.pdbx_seq_one_letter_code
_entity_poly.pdbx_strand_id
1 'polypeptide(L)'
;MAKGQKSFFERLTEVNDSYDEKKQNKNTTNKKKRSYVNIAILSTLAVGGILGITIPAVINSTKVTYEQPTKENVDVLEFKNSNGTVTKINVKELTNVLADTSKSNQNKVSSLYKKIILEWYKQEQRASQLYEHILNNSLISGETVRSDIKLKKIDDIRKEQKAKIEEERNNIQKKYPFQTWEKAFLEKLQTEEFGKSNTVEEATDYLVFKEIENEALRRYTIEVKSQDLTFINRVAKRDIYDIDEFGNTLPQKVLFHKGDKVLPFYEENVNYYKDTSNDKKVVTFTTRSFVETLKNPTKLIDGYFDSNSLMTVESIILPGAHNPELTKPFKFDDKSKEKLINLLSYSSIVKTKKDGENTTTEREFIQNVELFKTFEEASKYSLIKEDQTSEDFQYNKSLYSSYIESLTLTKSDTLLKNSLTTFKDLFKSNQEQALGIIASDELSSNNKKIPTIALNEIYKLPSGINSDLEKKINDLKSELSNTSGVANDQTFIEKTSLLNSYINRLINSMDNAQFDKWVKESFNTHFNINIDNKDYNSTVYKVSDKNDYYALLNNTGINLFKVNSISEKDTYMKMFKDDMINVLKGFSTHFDLVNKINRKYSEEEVVVEALKDNSMKNVLKETYNPIVTDKKEKYTDEVLEEYSNIAYSIHNGKLNVDITNNLDKVDKWIKDTYNTETNLNLSYKDAKMKVAYYDLVAKNFSYSEESAFNLYENALRKMLKQGENK
;
A
#
# COMPACT_ATOMS: atom_id res chain seq x y z
N MET A 1 32.20 20.28 -50.62
CA MET A 1 30.76 20.30 -50.27
C MET A 1 30.53 19.23 -49.21
N ALA A 2 30.62 19.61 -47.93
CA ALA A 2 30.39 18.70 -46.82
C ALA A 2 28.90 18.74 -46.44
N LYS A 3 28.24 17.58 -46.39
CA LYS A 3 26.87 17.43 -45.88
C LYS A 3 26.91 17.66 -44.37
N GLY A 4 26.25 18.72 -43.91
CA GLY A 4 26.09 19.01 -42.47
C GLY A 4 25.24 17.93 -41.79
N GLN A 5 25.67 17.49 -40.61
CA GLN A 5 24.89 16.60 -39.75
C GLN A 5 23.67 17.35 -39.19
N LYS A 6 22.47 16.77 -39.34
CA LYS A 6 21.21 17.28 -38.77
C LYS A 6 21.28 17.40 -37.25
N SER A 7 20.70 18.48 -36.71
CA SER A 7 20.69 18.75 -35.27
C SER A 7 19.75 17.80 -34.51
N PHE A 8 19.93 17.71 -33.18
CA PHE A 8 19.11 16.86 -32.30
C PHE A 8 17.61 17.20 -32.37
N PHE A 9 17.28 18.49 -32.52
CA PHE A 9 15.89 18.93 -32.65
C PHE A 9 15.28 18.52 -33.98
N GLU A 10 16.01 18.61 -35.09
CA GLU A 10 15.51 18.15 -36.40
C GLU A 10 15.23 16.64 -36.42
N ARG A 11 16.01 15.84 -35.69
CA ARG A 11 15.74 14.39 -35.55
C ARG A 11 14.51 14.12 -34.68
N LEU A 12 14.26 14.94 -33.66
CA LEU A 12 13.06 14.81 -32.82
C LEU A 12 11.79 15.23 -33.56
N THR A 13 11.84 16.29 -34.38
CA THR A 13 10.71 16.71 -35.20
C THR A 13 10.40 15.69 -36.30
N GLU A 14 11.43 15.13 -36.95
CA GLU A 14 11.26 14.09 -38.00
C GLU A 14 10.71 12.77 -37.42
N VAL A 15 11.06 12.43 -36.17
CA VAL A 15 10.47 11.27 -35.46
C VAL A 15 9.01 11.55 -35.07
N ASN A 16 8.67 12.73 -34.57
CA ASN A 16 7.27 13.08 -34.26
C ASN A 16 6.39 13.18 -35.51
N ASP A 17 6.88 13.79 -36.59
CA ASP A 17 6.16 13.88 -37.87
C ASP A 17 5.94 12.48 -38.49
N SER A 18 6.89 11.55 -38.30
CA SER A 18 6.73 10.15 -38.74
C SER A 18 5.70 9.34 -37.94
N TYR A 19 5.33 9.78 -36.74
CA TYR A 19 4.24 9.19 -35.93
C TYR A 19 2.87 9.74 -36.34
N ASP A 20 2.78 10.99 -36.78
CA ASP A 20 1.53 11.60 -37.22
C ASP A 20 1.16 11.23 -38.67
N GLU A 21 2.13 11.11 -39.57
CA GLU A 21 1.87 10.70 -40.97
C GLU A 21 1.45 9.23 -41.11
N LYS A 22 1.81 8.35 -40.17
CA LYS A 22 1.36 6.95 -40.16
C LYS A 22 -0.06 6.74 -39.63
N LYS A 23 -0.70 7.74 -39.01
CA LYS A 23 -2.09 7.66 -38.54
C LYS A 23 -3.12 8.29 -39.48
N GLN A 24 -2.72 9.09 -40.46
CA GLN A 24 -3.66 9.86 -41.29
C GLN A 24 -3.94 9.32 -42.70
N ASN A 25 -3.37 8.19 -43.11
CA ASN A 25 -3.68 7.59 -44.41
C ASN A 25 -4.37 6.21 -44.31
N LYS A 26 -5.65 6.23 -43.90
CA LYS A 26 -6.68 5.34 -44.48
C LYS A 26 -8.00 6.10 -44.60
N ASN A 27 -8.23 6.63 -45.79
CA ASN A 27 -9.55 7.05 -46.25
C ASN A 27 -10.48 5.82 -46.33
N THR A 28 -11.52 5.79 -45.51
CA THR A 28 -12.83 5.25 -45.92
C THR A 28 -13.95 6.15 -45.38
N THR A 29 -14.53 6.87 -46.34
CA THR A 29 -15.89 7.39 -46.39
C THR A 29 -16.91 6.67 -45.50
N ASN A 30 -17.45 7.37 -44.50
CA ASN A 30 -18.90 7.51 -44.25
C ASN A 30 -19.15 8.47 -43.08
N LYS A 31 -19.57 9.69 -43.42
CA LYS A 31 -20.10 10.70 -42.49
C LYS A 31 -21.52 10.32 -42.07
N LYS A 32 -21.81 10.57 -40.79
CA LYS A 32 -23.09 10.57 -40.05
C LYS A 32 -23.42 9.29 -39.27
N LYS A 33 -23.70 9.53 -37.98
CA LYS A 33 -24.16 8.63 -36.90
C LYS A 33 -23.07 7.86 -36.13
N ARG A 34 -22.53 8.49 -35.08
CA ARG A 34 -22.04 7.82 -33.86
C ARG A 34 -21.87 8.82 -32.71
N SER A 35 -22.98 9.09 -32.03
CA SER A 35 -23.07 9.66 -30.66
C SER A 35 -24.17 8.95 -29.87
N TYR A 36 -24.36 7.64 -30.13
CA TYR A 36 -25.32 6.79 -29.43
C TYR A 36 -24.65 5.56 -28.78
N VAL A 37 -23.41 5.24 -29.13
CA VAL A 37 -22.68 4.10 -28.56
C VAL A 37 -21.99 4.46 -27.24
N ASN A 38 -21.49 5.69 -27.08
CA ASN A 38 -20.97 6.14 -25.79
C ASN A 38 -22.09 6.46 -24.77
N ILE A 39 -23.27 6.85 -25.26
CA ILE A 39 -24.49 6.94 -24.44
C ILE A 39 -25.06 5.54 -24.16
N ALA A 40 -24.95 4.58 -25.09
CA ALA A 40 -25.31 3.18 -24.83
C ALA A 40 -24.38 2.52 -23.80
N ILE A 41 -23.07 2.79 -23.80
CA ILE A 41 -22.15 2.23 -22.81
C ILE A 41 -22.36 2.86 -21.41
N LEU A 42 -22.75 4.14 -21.34
CA LEU A 42 -23.15 4.80 -20.09
C LEU A 42 -24.57 4.42 -19.63
N SER A 43 -25.48 4.05 -20.55
CA SER A 43 -26.83 3.55 -20.19
C SER A 43 -26.89 2.02 -19.98
N THR A 44 -25.88 1.26 -20.40
CA THR A 44 -25.73 -0.18 -20.10
C THR A 44 -25.09 -0.42 -18.72
N LEU A 45 -24.52 0.62 -18.08
CA LEU A 45 -24.12 0.59 -16.67
C LEU A 45 -25.27 0.93 -15.70
N ALA A 46 -26.44 1.30 -16.22
CA ALA A 46 -27.64 1.62 -15.43
C ALA A 46 -28.82 0.64 -15.64
N VAL A 47 -28.66 -0.39 -16.48
CA VAL A 47 -29.64 -1.46 -16.67
C VAL A 47 -28.92 -2.80 -16.61
N GLY A 48 -28.99 -3.46 -15.44
CA GLY A 48 -28.48 -4.81 -15.24
C GLY A 48 -29.12 -5.79 -16.24
N GLY A 49 -28.33 -6.18 -17.24
CA GLY A 49 -28.69 -7.13 -18.27
C GLY A 49 -28.09 -8.50 -17.98
N ILE A 50 -28.96 -9.41 -17.55
CA ILE A 50 -28.81 -10.86 -17.55
C ILE A 50 -28.54 -11.35 -18.99
N LEU A 51 -27.44 -12.08 -19.20
CA LEU A 51 -27.26 -13.19 -20.16
C LEU A 51 -26.09 -14.02 -19.59
N GLY A 52 -26.11 -15.33 -19.37
CA GLY A 52 -26.86 -16.40 -20.01
C GLY A 52 -25.86 -17.53 -20.33
N ILE A 53 -25.50 -18.33 -19.32
CA ILE A 53 -25.04 -19.71 -19.55
C ILE A 53 -26.04 -20.61 -18.80
N THR A 54 -26.84 -21.32 -19.58
CA THR A 54 -27.84 -22.29 -19.16
C THR A 54 -27.21 -23.51 -18.50
N ILE A 55 -27.51 -23.75 -17.23
CA ILE A 55 -27.36 -25.05 -16.53
C ILE A 55 -28.66 -25.29 -15.72
N PRO A 56 -29.21 -26.52 -15.64
CA PRO A 56 -30.64 -26.78 -15.47
C PRO A 56 -31.24 -26.42 -14.11
N ALA A 57 -32.51 -26.04 -14.16
CA ALA A 57 -33.34 -25.58 -13.07
C ALA A 57 -33.60 -26.66 -12.00
N VAL A 58 -33.15 -26.40 -10.76
CA VAL A 58 -33.96 -26.43 -9.52
C VAL A 58 -33.34 -25.43 -8.53
N ILE A 59 -33.71 -24.15 -8.63
CA ILE A 59 -33.42 -23.15 -7.59
C ILE A 59 -34.74 -22.90 -6.86
N ASN A 60 -34.83 -23.32 -5.61
CA ASN A 60 -35.79 -22.72 -4.69
C ASN A 60 -35.24 -21.33 -4.36
N SER A 61 -35.66 -20.35 -5.16
CA SER A 61 -35.18 -18.99 -5.09
C SER A 61 -35.57 -18.37 -3.74
N THR A 62 -34.61 -18.23 -2.83
CA THR A 62 -34.65 -17.11 -1.88
C THR A 62 -34.44 -15.86 -2.71
N LYS A 63 -35.55 -15.32 -3.21
CA LYS A 63 -35.65 -14.02 -3.85
C LYS A 63 -35.09 -13.01 -2.85
N VAL A 64 -33.82 -12.63 -3.04
CA VAL A 64 -33.28 -11.46 -2.34
C VAL A 64 -34.11 -10.30 -2.86
N THR A 65 -35.02 -9.81 -2.04
CA THR A 65 -35.76 -8.58 -2.31
C THR A 65 -34.72 -7.47 -2.32
N TYR A 66 -34.16 -7.16 -3.50
CA TYR A 66 -33.50 -5.89 -3.70
C TYR A 66 -34.59 -4.84 -3.47
N GLU A 67 -34.54 -4.15 -2.34
CA GLU A 67 -35.29 -2.92 -2.17
C GLU A 67 -34.76 -1.96 -3.24
N GLN A 68 -35.56 -1.76 -4.29
CA GLN A 68 -35.26 -0.71 -5.26
C GLN A 68 -35.27 0.61 -4.50
N PRO A 69 -34.32 1.53 -4.79
CA PRO A 69 -34.32 2.84 -4.16
C PRO A 69 -35.70 3.47 -4.32
N THR A 70 -36.20 4.04 -3.23
CA THR A 70 -37.53 4.66 -3.18
C THR A 70 -37.64 5.69 -4.31
N LYS A 71 -38.73 5.64 -5.08
CA LYS A 71 -38.91 6.53 -6.24
C LYS A 71 -38.86 7.99 -5.78
N GLU A 72 -38.21 8.84 -6.59
CA GLU A 72 -37.98 10.27 -6.31
C GLU A 72 -39.23 11.05 -5.83
N ASN A 73 -40.42 10.68 -6.32
CA ASN A 73 -41.67 11.38 -6.05
C ASN A 73 -42.48 10.79 -4.87
N VAL A 74 -41.92 9.87 -4.09
CA VAL A 74 -42.59 9.34 -2.91
C VAL A 74 -42.44 10.35 -1.77
N ASP A 75 -43.56 10.74 -1.18
CA ASP A 75 -43.58 11.59 0.02
C ASP A 75 -42.99 10.81 1.20
N VAL A 76 -41.94 11.35 1.82
CA VAL A 76 -41.24 10.74 2.95
C VAL A 76 -41.48 11.47 4.27
N LEU A 77 -41.91 12.73 4.20
CA LEU A 77 -42.18 13.54 5.37
C LEU A 77 -43.37 14.46 5.08
N GLU A 78 -44.37 14.42 5.95
CA GLU A 78 -45.53 15.31 5.87
C GLU A 78 -45.64 16.04 7.20
N PHE A 79 -45.66 17.37 7.16
CA PHE A 79 -45.86 18.18 8.34
C PHE A 79 -46.76 19.37 8.05
N LYS A 80 -47.44 19.85 9.09
CA LYS A 80 -48.38 20.96 9.00
C LYS A 80 -47.70 22.21 9.53
N ASN A 81 -47.52 23.20 8.66
CA ASN A 81 -46.97 24.50 9.04
C ASN A 81 -47.92 25.25 9.99
N SER A 82 -47.40 26.29 10.65
CA SER A 82 -48.13 27.12 11.63
C SER A 82 -49.39 27.80 11.05
N ASN A 83 -49.47 27.92 9.73
CA ASN A 83 -50.61 28.44 8.97
C ASN A 83 -51.63 27.35 8.56
N GLY A 84 -51.43 26.10 9.00
CA GLY A 84 -52.30 24.97 8.72
C GLY A 84 -52.07 24.31 7.36
N THR A 85 -51.11 24.79 6.56
CA THR A 85 -50.78 24.20 5.26
C THR A 85 -49.95 22.93 5.44
N VAL A 86 -50.36 21.85 4.78
CA VAL A 86 -49.63 20.58 4.77
C VAL A 86 -48.50 20.69 3.74
N THR A 87 -47.26 20.60 4.20
CA THR A 87 -46.08 20.51 3.35
C THR A 87 -45.62 19.06 3.32
N LYS A 88 -45.49 18.51 2.11
CA LYS A 88 -44.94 17.19 1.87
C LYS A 88 -43.54 17.36 1.31
N ILE A 89 -42.59 16.62 1.85
CA ILE A 89 -41.23 16.49 1.33
C ILE A 89 -41.14 15.13 0.67
N ASN A 90 -40.85 15.11 -0.63
CA ASN A 90 -40.58 13.87 -1.36
C ASN A 90 -39.11 13.46 -1.30
N VAL A 91 -38.80 12.22 -1.69
CA VAL A 91 -37.43 11.67 -1.69
C VAL A 91 -36.45 12.59 -2.43
N LYS A 92 -36.85 13.18 -3.57
CA LYS A 92 -36.01 14.09 -4.34
C LYS A 92 -35.70 15.39 -3.60
N GLU A 93 -36.71 15.99 -2.99
CA GLU A 93 -36.55 17.22 -2.19
C GLU A 93 -35.65 16.97 -0.98
N LEU A 94 -35.86 15.86 -0.26
CA LEU A 94 -34.98 15.46 0.83
C LEU A 94 -33.54 15.23 0.35
N THR A 95 -33.37 14.52 -0.78
CA THR A 95 -32.04 14.26 -1.36
C THR A 95 -31.34 15.55 -1.78
N ASN A 96 -32.06 16.49 -2.39
CA ASN A 96 -31.53 17.80 -2.77
C ASN A 96 -31.12 18.62 -1.53
N VAL A 97 -31.96 18.67 -0.49
CA VAL A 97 -31.64 19.37 0.77
C VAL A 97 -30.40 18.78 1.43
N LEU A 98 -30.27 17.44 1.44
CA LEU A 98 -29.08 16.76 1.96
C LEU A 98 -27.84 17.06 1.10
N ALA A 99 -27.96 17.05 -0.22
CA ALA A 99 -26.88 17.37 -1.14
C ALA A 99 -26.41 18.83 -1.02
N ASP A 100 -27.34 19.78 -0.92
CA ASP A 100 -27.04 21.21 -0.74
C ASP A 100 -26.41 21.48 0.62
N THR A 101 -26.89 20.82 1.68
CA THR A 101 -26.29 20.88 3.02
C THR A 101 -24.88 20.30 3.00
N SER A 102 -24.67 19.15 2.35
CA SER A 102 -23.34 18.55 2.20
C SER A 102 -22.37 19.47 1.46
N LYS A 103 -22.82 20.12 0.38
CA LYS A 103 -22.02 21.06 -0.40
C LYS A 103 -21.67 22.32 0.42
N SER A 104 -22.63 22.85 1.17
CA SER A 104 -22.42 23.98 2.08
C SER A 104 -21.40 23.64 3.16
N ASN A 105 -21.55 22.48 3.80
CA ASN A 105 -20.64 21.99 4.83
C ASN A 105 -19.23 21.74 4.29
N GLN A 106 -19.10 21.16 3.10
CA GLN A 106 -17.78 20.99 2.46
C GLN A 106 -17.13 22.35 2.17
N ASN A 107 -17.90 23.33 1.70
CA ASN A 107 -17.40 24.68 1.47
C ASN A 107 -16.93 25.35 2.77
N LYS A 108 -17.65 25.15 3.90
CA LYS A 108 -17.23 25.59 5.24
C LYS A 108 -15.88 25.05 5.64
N VAL A 109 -15.72 23.74 5.56
CA VAL A 109 -14.47 23.06 5.91
C VAL A 109 -13.33 23.47 4.96
N SER A 110 -13.57 23.46 3.64
CA SER A 110 -12.53 23.80 2.65
C SER A 110 -12.05 25.25 2.77
N SER A 111 -12.96 26.18 3.10
CA SER A 111 -12.59 27.58 3.35
C SER A 111 -11.72 27.72 4.59
N LEU A 112 -12.09 27.08 5.70
CA LEU A 112 -11.30 27.10 6.93
C LEU A 112 -9.94 26.41 6.72
N TYR A 113 -9.92 25.29 6.02
CA TYR A 113 -8.72 24.57 5.61
C TYR A 113 -7.75 25.49 4.86
N LYS A 114 -8.22 26.19 3.82
CA LYS A 114 -7.39 27.16 3.07
C LYS A 114 -6.80 28.23 3.98
N LYS A 115 -7.57 28.69 4.95
CA LYS A 115 -7.12 29.71 5.91
C LYS A 115 -6.05 29.16 6.87
N ILE A 116 -6.24 27.97 7.40
CA ILE A 116 -5.25 27.27 8.24
C ILE A 116 -3.93 27.09 7.47
N ILE A 117 -4.01 26.59 6.24
CA ILE A 117 -2.83 26.39 5.37
C ILE A 117 -2.08 27.70 5.15
N LEU A 118 -2.80 28.80 4.88
CA LEU A 118 -2.18 30.12 4.70
C LEU A 118 -1.41 30.57 5.96
N GLU A 119 -2.00 30.43 7.15
CA GLU A 119 -1.35 30.86 8.39
C GLU A 119 -0.18 29.94 8.77
N TRP A 120 -0.31 28.63 8.58
CA TRP A 120 0.81 27.70 8.74
C TRP A 120 1.95 27.97 7.75
N TYR A 121 1.64 28.31 6.50
CA TYR A 121 2.67 28.71 5.53
C TYR A 121 3.46 29.92 6.02
N LYS A 122 2.80 30.96 6.55
CA LYS A 122 3.50 32.13 7.10
C LYS A 122 4.40 31.77 8.28
N GLN A 123 3.94 30.87 9.16
CA GLN A 123 4.77 30.36 10.26
C GLN A 123 6.02 29.65 9.74
N GLU A 124 5.85 28.73 8.77
CA GLU A 124 6.96 28.01 8.13
C GLU A 124 7.90 28.97 7.41
N GLN A 125 7.36 29.98 6.74
CA GLN A 125 8.15 30.99 6.05
C GLN A 125 9.04 31.76 7.01
N ARG A 126 8.48 32.30 8.10
CA ARG A 126 9.26 33.01 9.13
C ARG A 126 10.31 32.08 9.75
N ALA A 127 9.93 30.86 10.08
CA ALA A 127 10.83 29.88 10.66
C ALA A 127 11.96 29.49 9.69
N SER A 128 11.69 29.41 8.38
CA SER A 128 12.71 29.11 7.36
C SER A 128 13.77 30.19 7.23
N GLN A 129 13.37 31.47 7.36
CA GLN A 129 14.31 32.60 7.38
C GLN A 129 15.18 32.55 8.63
N LEU A 130 14.59 32.26 9.79
CA LEU A 130 15.33 32.12 11.04
C LEU A 130 16.29 30.93 10.98
N TYR A 131 15.86 29.80 10.43
CA TYR A 131 16.70 28.62 10.26
C TYR A 131 17.89 28.87 9.31
N GLU A 132 17.67 29.58 8.19
CA GLU A 132 18.76 30.02 7.29
C GLU A 132 19.73 30.96 8.04
N HIS A 133 19.21 31.91 8.83
CA HIS A 133 20.02 32.81 9.65
C HIS A 133 20.87 32.04 10.67
N ILE A 134 20.28 31.08 11.38
CA ILE A 134 20.99 30.24 12.36
C ILE A 134 22.10 29.41 11.68
N LEU A 135 21.81 28.78 10.54
CA LEU A 135 22.79 27.96 9.81
C LEU A 135 23.96 28.81 9.30
N ASN A 136 23.70 29.98 8.74
CA ASN A 136 24.75 30.89 8.25
C ASN A 136 25.62 31.48 9.36
N ASN A 137 25.11 31.56 10.59
CA ASN A 137 25.88 31.99 11.76
C ASN A 137 26.60 30.84 12.50
N SER A 138 26.41 29.61 12.03
CA SER A 138 27.00 28.38 12.59
C SER A 138 27.71 27.53 11.52
N LEU A 139 28.11 28.14 10.39
CA LEU A 139 28.79 27.46 9.29
C LEU A 139 29.99 26.65 9.78
N ILE A 140 30.13 25.41 9.34
CA ILE A 140 31.28 24.57 9.64
C ILE A 140 32.47 25.01 8.75
N SER A 141 33.71 24.66 9.12
CA SER A 141 34.87 24.97 8.28
C SER A 141 34.71 24.37 6.88
N GLY A 142 34.82 25.20 5.84
CA GLY A 142 34.61 24.80 4.45
C GLY A 142 33.18 24.96 3.92
N GLU A 143 32.19 25.30 4.76
CA GLU A 143 30.83 25.62 4.31
C GLU A 143 30.72 27.08 3.82
N THR A 144 29.93 27.30 2.77
CA THR A 144 29.59 28.64 2.26
C THR A 144 28.23 29.11 2.76
N VAL A 145 28.02 30.43 2.76
CA VAL A 145 26.72 31.03 3.08
C VAL A 145 25.65 30.47 2.14
N ARG A 146 24.52 30.08 2.70
CA ARG A 146 23.34 29.56 2.01
C ARG A 146 22.25 30.60 1.90
N SER A 147 21.62 30.71 0.75
CA SER A 147 20.47 31.60 0.49
C SER A 147 19.29 30.87 -0.17
N ASP A 148 19.36 29.53 -0.18
CA ASP A 148 18.46 28.61 -0.86
C ASP A 148 17.48 27.93 0.10
N ILE A 149 17.49 28.28 1.39
CA ILE A 149 16.71 27.58 2.41
C ILE A 149 15.38 28.28 2.68
N LYS A 150 15.38 29.61 2.73
CA LYS A 150 14.18 30.40 3.05
C LYS A 150 13.05 30.19 2.03
N LEU A 151 11.82 30.06 2.52
CA LEU A 151 10.64 29.99 1.67
C LEU A 151 10.29 31.36 1.08
N LYS A 152 9.75 31.35 -0.13
CA LYS A 152 9.37 32.56 -0.88
C LYS A 152 8.21 33.30 -0.19
N LYS A 153 8.09 34.61 -0.42
CA LYS A 153 6.88 35.35 0.00
C LYS A 153 5.70 34.95 -0.87
N ILE A 154 4.50 34.95 -0.29
CA ILE A 154 3.26 34.61 -1.02
C ILE A 154 3.08 35.52 -2.24
N ASP A 155 3.43 36.81 -2.11
CA ASP A 155 3.36 37.75 -3.24
C ASP A 155 4.34 37.41 -4.36
N ASP A 156 5.51 36.88 -4.03
CA ASP A 156 6.50 36.44 -5.03
C ASP A 156 6.02 35.17 -5.72
N ILE A 157 5.45 34.22 -4.97
CA ILE A 157 4.81 33.01 -5.52
C ILE A 157 3.67 33.42 -6.46
N ARG A 158 2.79 34.34 -6.04
CA ARG A 158 1.69 34.83 -6.85
C ARG A 158 2.17 35.46 -8.16
N LYS A 159 3.22 36.28 -8.12
CA LYS A 159 3.81 36.86 -9.33
C LYS A 159 4.37 35.79 -10.26
N GLU A 160 5.07 34.80 -9.72
CA GLU A 160 5.63 33.69 -10.51
C GLU A 160 4.52 32.84 -11.17
N GLN A 161 3.50 32.45 -10.42
CA GLN A 161 2.41 31.63 -10.94
C GLN A 161 1.56 32.40 -11.96
N LYS A 162 1.32 33.70 -11.74
CA LYS A 162 0.67 34.56 -12.74
C LYS A 162 1.50 34.66 -14.01
N ALA A 163 2.82 34.79 -13.90
CA ALA A 163 3.72 34.82 -15.07
C ALA A 163 3.67 33.50 -15.86
N LYS A 164 3.61 32.34 -15.20
CA LYS A 164 3.44 31.03 -15.85
C LYS A 164 2.13 30.93 -16.64
N ILE A 165 1.03 31.41 -16.06
CA ILE A 165 -0.27 31.42 -16.75
C ILE A 165 -0.23 32.36 -17.97
N GLU A 166 0.39 33.53 -17.86
CA GLU A 166 0.53 34.45 -19.01
C GLU A 166 1.48 33.89 -20.08
N GLU A 167 2.52 33.15 -19.71
CA GLU A 167 3.37 32.43 -20.67
C GLU A 167 2.56 31.38 -21.44
N GLU A 168 1.75 30.59 -20.74
CA GLU A 168 0.88 29.59 -21.36
C GLU A 168 -0.17 30.24 -22.26
N ARG A 169 -0.75 31.36 -21.83
CA ARG A 169 -1.63 32.19 -22.65
C ARG A 169 -0.94 32.64 -23.93
N ASN A 170 0.27 33.17 -23.83
CA ASN A 170 1.07 33.61 -24.98
C ASN A 170 1.43 32.44 -25.92
N ASN A 171 1.71 31.26 -25.36
CA ASN A 171 1.99 30.05 -26.14
C ASN A 171 0.74 29.57 -26.90
N ILE A 172 -0.43 29.62 -26.28
CA ILE A 172 -1.71 29.29 -26.93
C ILE A 172 -2.06 30.34 -28.00
N GLN A 173 -1.86 31.63 -27.73
CA GLN A 173 -2.03 32.70 -28.72
C GLN A 173 -1.16 32.50 -29.96
N LYS A 174 0.07 31.99 -29.82
CA LYS A 174 0.96 31.68 -30.94
C LYS A 174 0.49 30.47 -31.77
N LYS A 175 -0.19 29.51 -31.14
CA LYS A 175 -0.61 28.23 -31.76
C LYS A 175 -2.00 28.27 -32.39
N TYR A 176 -2.89 29.12 -31.89
CA TYR A 176 -4.29 29.17 -32.32
C TYR A 176 -4.64 30.51 -32.98
N PRO A 177 -5.47 30.52 -34.05
CA PRO A 177 -5.91 31.76 -34.68
C PRO A 177 -6.68 32.69 -33.72
N PHE A 178 -6.67 33.99 -34.04
CA PHE A 178 -7.10 35.11 -33.17
C PHE A 178 -8.51 34.94 -32.55
N GLN A 179 -9.42 34.19 -33.18
CA GLN A 179 -10.79 33.98 -32.70
C GLN A 179 -10.98 32.69 -31.86
N THR A 180 -9.96 31.83 -31.77
CA THR A 180 -10.06 30.50 -31.13
C THR A 180 -9.16 30.30 -29.92
N TRP A 181 -8.13 31.13 -29.76
CA TRP A 181 -7.17 30.99 -28.66
C TRP A 181 -7.79 31.26 -27.28
N GLU A 182 -8.77 32.18 -27.16
CA GLU A 182 -9.44 32.47 -25.88
C GLU A 182 -10.21 31.26 -25.37
N LYS A 183 -10.92 30.58 -26.27
CA LYS A 183 -11.65 29.35 -25.94
C LYS A 183 -10.68 28.22 -25.57
N ALA A 184 -9.61 28.04 -26.35
CA ALA A 184 -8.58 27.04 -26.04
C ALA A 184 -7.87 27.34 -24.70
N PHE A 185 -7.65 28.61 -24.37
CA PHE A 185 -7.09 29.04 -23.11
C PHE A 185 -8.06 28.79 -21.94
N LEU A 186 -9.35 29.09 -22.10
CA LEU A 186 -10.35 28.78 -21.09
C LEU A 186 -10.49 27.26 -20.87
N GLU A 187 -10.50 26.46 -21.94
CA GLU A 187 -10.49 24.99 -21.85
C GLU A 187 -9.24 24.49 -21.11
N LYS A 188 -8.07 25.12 -21.32
CA LYS A 188 -6.84 24.82 -20.57
C LYS A 188 -6.97 25.18 -19.09
N LEU A 189 -7.51 26.34 -18.73
CA LEU A 189 -7.76 26.72 -17.33
C LEU A 189 -8.78 25.80 -16.64
N GLN A 190 -9.71 25.22 -17.40
CA GLN A 190 -10.70 24.25 -16.91
C GLN A 190 -10.14 22.84 -16.67
N THR A 191 -8.83 22.62 -16.91
CA THR A 191 -8.16 21.36 -16.55
C THR A 191 -7.83 21.29 -15.05
N GLU A 192 -7.56 20.08 -14.55
CA GLU A 192 -7.21 19.86 -13.14
C GLU A 192 -5.89 20.54 -12.73
N GLU A 193 -4.98 20.73 -13.69
CA GLU A 193 -3.71 21.44 -13.52
C GLU A 193 -3.93 22.86 -12.98
N PHE A 194 -4.96 23.55 -13.48
CA PHE A 194 -5.32 24.92 -13.09
C PHE A 194 -6.55 24.97 -12.17
N GLY A 195 -6.94 23.84 -11.58
CA GLY A 195 -8.03 23.79 -10.59
C GLY A 195 -9.42 23.97 -11.17
N LYS A 196 -9.61 23.71 -12.46
CA LYS A 196 -10.88 23.91 -13.19
C LYS A 196 -11.38 25.36 -13.12
N SER A 197 -10.45 26.30 -13.24
CA SER A 197 -10.69 27.74 -13.06
C SER A 197 -11.36 28.36 -14.28
N ASN A 198 -12.21 29.38 -14.03
CA ASN A 198 -12.86 30.14 -15.08
C ASN A 198 -12.13 31.46 -15.41
N THR A 199 -11.20 31.88 -14.54
CA THR A 199 -10.42 33.11 -14.70
C THR A 199 -8.93 32.87 -14.42
N VAL A 200 -8.09 33.80 -14.89
CA VAL A 200 -6.65 33.80 -14.61
C VAL A 200 -6.40 33.97 -13.12
N GLU A 201 -7.19 34.81 -12.46
CA GLU A 201 -7.11 35.06 -11.02
C GLU A 201 -7.44 33.80 -10.22
N GLU A 202 -8.53 33.10 -10.55
CA GLU A 202 -8.88 31.81 -9.91
C GLU A 202 -7.78 30.76 -10.11
N ALA A 203 -7.23 30.66 -11.33
CA ALA A 203 -6.14 29.74 -11.63
C ALA A 203 -4.87 30.09 -10.86
N THR A 204 -4.56 31.39 -10.76
CA THR A 204 -3.41 31.89 -9.99
C THR A 204 -3.59 31.56 -8.51
N ASP A 205 -4.77 31.83 -7.94
CA ASP A 205 -5.06 31.54 -6.53
C ASP A 205 -4.97 30.03 -6.24
N TYR A 206 -5.46 29.19 -7.14
CA TYR A 206 -5.34 27.74 -7.02
C TYR A 206 -3.88 27.26 -7.03
N LEU A 207 -3.07 27.73 -7.98
CA LEU A 207 -1.66 27.35 -8.09
C LEU A 207 -0.84 27.85 -6.89
N VAL A 208 -1.08 29.11 -6.47
CA VAL A 208 -0.50 29.66 -5.24
C VAL A 208 -0.88 28.80 -4.05
N PHE A 209 -2.17 28.45 -3.92
CA PHE A 209 -2.65 27.59 -2.84
C PHE A 209 -1.96 26.22 -2.84
N LYS A 210 -1.82 25.58 -4.00
CA LYS A 210 -1.16 24.27 -4.12
C LYS A 210 0.32 24.32 -3.74
N GLU A 211 1.03 25.38 -4.10
CA GLU A 211 2.43 25.58 -3.70
C GLU A 211 2.56 25.78 -2.19
N ILE A 212 1.75 26.66 -1.60
CA ILE A 212 1.82 26.92 -0.15
C ILE A 212 1.29 25.75 0.68
N GLU A 213 0.33 24.96 0.16
CA GLU A 213 -0.22 23.77 0.82
C GLU A 213 0.86 22.74 1.09
N ASN A 214 1.68 22.41 0.08
CA ASN A 214 2.79 21.46 0.23
C ASN A 214 3.80 21.93 1.30
N GLU A 215 4.09 23.22 1.31
CA GLU A 215 5.06 23.82 2.24
C GLU A 215 4.49 23.96 3.67
N ALA A 216 3.20 24.27 3.82
CA ALA A 216 2.52 24.32 5.11
C ALA A 216 2.40 22.94 5.78
N LEU A 217 2.19 21.89 4.99
CA LEU A 217 2.05 20.51 5.46
C LEU A 217 3.38 19.82 5.78
N ARG A 218 4.52 20.52 5.69
CA ARG A 218 5.84 20.04 6.13
C ARG A 218 5.84 19.53 7.57
N ARG A 219 5.03 20.13 8.45
CA ARG A 219 4.83 19.69 9.84
C ARG A 219 4.28 18.28 10.01
N TYR A 220 3.66 17.72 8.96
CA TYR A 220 3.12 16.37 8.93
C TYR A 220 3.96 15.39 8.09
N THR A 221 5.12 15.84 7.59
CA THR A 221 6.00 15.02 6.75
C THR A 221 7.33 14.80 7.46
N ILE A 222 7.66 13.55 7.76
CA ILE A 222 8.96 13.12 8.25
C ILE A 222 9.95 13.09 7.09
N GLU A 223 11.14 13.64 7.32
CA GLU A 223 12.28 13.58 6.43
C GLU A 223 13.40 12.81 7.11
N VAL A 224 13.94 11.83 6.40
CA VAL A 224 15.10 11.06 6.83
C VAL A 224 16.33 11.48 6.03
N LYS A 225 17.42 11.77 6.74
CA LYS A 225 18.68 12.20 6.15
C LYS A 225 19.84 11.45 6.79
N SER A 226 20.74 10.91 5.97
CA SER A 226 22.06 10.53 6.44
C SER A 226 22.96 11.76 6.38
N GLN A 227 23.60 12.10 7.50
CA GLN A 227 24.42 13.29 7.64
C GLN A 227 25.59 13.04 8.60
N ASP A 228 26.53 13.98 8.62
CA ASP A 228 27.68 13.92 9.52
C ASP A 228 27.28 14.38 10.93
N LEU A 229 27.86 13.77 11.95
CA LEU A 229 27.64 14.10 13.36
C LEU A 229 27.99 15.58 13.65
N THR A 230 28.98 16.14 12.95
CA THR A 230 29.34 17.56 13.06
C THR A 230 28.22 18.50 12.61
N PHE A 231 27.37 18.06 11.66
CA PHE A 231 26.22 18.86 11.23
C PHE A 231 25.20 19.03 12.35
N ILE A 232 24.87 17.95 13.08
CA ILE A 232 23.87 18.00 14.16
C ILE A 232 24.42 18.64 15.44
N ASN A 233 25.73 18.55 15.66
CA ASN A 233 26.43 19.12 16.81
C ASN A 233 27.04 20.51 16.54
N ARG A 234 26.61 21.18 15.47
CA ARG A 234 27.10 22.52 15.15
C ARG A 234 26.80 23.52 16.26
N VAL A 235 27.75 24.43 16.46
CA VAL A 235 27.70 25.46 17.50
C VAL A 235 27.75 26.86 16.91
N ALA A 236 27.20 27.82 17.64
CA ALA A 236 27.23 29.23 17.27
C ALA A 236 28.68 29.77 17.29
N LYS A 237 29.14 30.38 16.18
CA LYS A 237 30.49 30.99 16.12
C LYS A 237 30.56 32.35 16.80
N ARG A 238 29.41 33.00 16.97
CA ARG A 238 29.16 34.29 17.60
C ARG A 238 27.73 34.28 18.14
N ASP A 239 27.39 35.26 18.96
CA ASP A 239 26.01 35.42 19.43
C ASP A 239 25.06 35.58 18.22
N ILE A 240 23.99 34.78 18.23
CA ILE A 240 22.95 34.77 17.21
C ILE A 240 21.73 35.45 17.80
N TYR A 241 21.27 36.51 17.16
CA TYR A 241 20.11 37.29 17.59
C TYR A 241 18.88 36.88 16.79
N ASP A 242 17.70 37.13 17.36
CA ASP A 242 16.43 36.92 16.66
C ASP A 242 16.29 37.85 15.45
N ILE A 243 15.36 37.53 14.55
CA ILE A 243 15.05 38.34 13.37
C ILE A 243 13.58 38.77 13.36
N ASP A 244 13.31 39.94 12.81
CA ASP A 244 11.95 40.40 12.53
C ASP A 244 11.34 39.73 11.28
N GLU A 245 10.09 40.07 10.96
CA GLU A 245 9.36 39.54 9.79
C GLU A 245 9.95 39.96 8.43
N PHE A 246 10.87 40.92 8.44
CA PHE A 246 11.59 41.40 7.26
C PHE A 246 13.00 40.81 7.16
N GLY A 247 13.42 40.00 8.15
CA GLY A 247 14.75 39.39 8.21
C GLY A 247 15.83 40.29 8.82
N ASN A 248 15.46 41.40 9.45
CA ASN A 248 16.41 42.27 10.14
C ASN A 248 16.70 41.72 11.54
N THR A 249 17.97 41.78 11.94
CA THR A 249 18.41 41.35 13.26
C THR A 249 17.84 42.23 14.37
N LEU A 250 17.37 41.60 15.45
CA LEU A 250 16.85 42.24 16.66
C LEU A 250 17.92 42.14 17.77
N PRO A 251 18.80 43.14 17.96
CA PRO A 251 19.97 43.04 18.84
C PRO A 251 19.62 42.85 20.32
N GLN A 252 18.35 43.06 20.69
CA GLN A 252 17.86 43.00 22.06
C GLN A 252 17.48 41.58 22.51
N LYS A 253 17.42 40.62 21.57
CA LYS A 253 17.00 39.24 21.84
C LYS A 253 18.03 38.26 21.28
N VAL A 254 18.92 37.78 22.15
CA VAL A 254 19.88 36.72 21.83
C VAL A 254 19.16 35.37 21.86
N LEU A 255 19.29 34.59 20.79
CA LEU A 255 18.77 33.22 20.68
C LEU A 255 19.80 32.18 21.12
N PHE A 256 21.07 32.39 20.74
CA PHE A 256 22.18 31.49 21.07
C PHE A 256 23.42 32.33 21.36
N HIS A 257 24.12 32.00 22.45
CA HIS A 257 25.44 32.56 22.73
C HIS A 257 26.52 31.82 21.95
N LYS A 258 27.66 32.47 21.73
CA LYS A 258 28.83 31.82 21.13
C LYS A 258 29.19 30.53 21.88
N GLY A 259 29.26 29.42 21.15
CA GLY A 259 29.55 28.08 21.68
C GLY A 259 28.32 27.22 21.92
N ASP A 260 27.11 27.79 21.94
CA ASP A 260 25.87 27.04 22.14
C ASP A 260 25.54 26.16 20.93
N LYS A 261 24.94 24.99 21.19
CA LYS A 261 24.42 24.11 20.14
C LYS A 261 23.17 24.76 19.52
N VAL A 262 23.23 25.02 18.21
CA VAL A 262 22.17 25.79 17.52
C VAL A 262 21.06 24.93 16.93
N LEU A 263 21.20 23.60 16.99
CA LEU A 263 20.17 22.63 16.61
C LEU A 263 19.84 21.74 17.82
N PRO A 264 19.30 22.33 18.92
CA PRO A 264 19.09 21.61 20.17
C PRO A 264 18.03 20.51 20.06
N PHE A 265 17.16 20.59 19.04
CA PHE A 265 16.12 19.61 18.78
C PHE A 265 16.66 18.23 18.36
N TYR A 266 17.94 18.04 18.04
CA TYR A 266 18.49 16.70 17.77
C TYR A 266 18.85 15.96 19.06
N GLU A 267 18.14 14.87 19.33
CA GLU A 267 18.24 14.01 20.52
C GLU A 267 18.50 12.55 20.14
N GLU A 268 19.53 11.97 20.74
CA GLU A 268 20.00 10.61 20.41
C GLU A 268 18.96 9.57 20.82
N ASN A 269 18.69 8.60 19.95
CA ASN A 269 17.64 7.59 20.11
C ASN A 269 16.20 8.13 20.15
N VAL A 270 16.00 9.43 19.94
CA VAL A 270 14.68 10.05 19.85
C VAL A 270 14.38 10.45 18.41
N ASN A 271 15.28 11.20 17.77
CA ASN A 271 15.12 11.66 16.39
C ASN A 271 16.41 11.57 15.55
N TYR A 272 17.43 10.91 16.09
CA TYR A 272 18.55 10.42 15.31
C TYR A 272 19.19 9.17 15.91
N TYR A 273 19.87 8.40 15.06
CA TYR A 273 20.73 7.26 15.45
C TYR A 273 22.14 7.45 14.90
N LYS A 274 23.15 6.97 15.63
CA LYS A 274 24.57 6.97 15.22
C LYS A 274 24.97 5.61 14.67
N ASP A 275 25.93 5.61 13.74
CA ASP A 275 26.48 4.37 13.22
C ASP A 275 27.54 3.86 14.20
N THR A 276 27.32 2.67 14.75
CA THR A 276 28.25 2.05 15.70
C THR A 276 29.59 1.70 15.05
N SER A 277 29.62 1.52 13.73
CA SER A 277 30.84 1.24 12.94
C SER A 277 31.53 2.50 12.45
N ASN A 278 30.85 3.65 12.45
CA ASN A 278 31.38 4.95 12.02
C ASN A 278 30.75 6.09 12.83
N ASP A 279 31.43 6.49 13.90
CA ASP A 279 30.97 7.50 14.86
C ASP A 279 30.68 8.89 14.24
N LYS A 280 31.17 9.15 13.02
CA LYS A 280 30.91 10.39 12.29
C LYS A 280 29.59 10.39 11.53
N LYS A 281 28.98 9.23 11.30
CA LYS A 281 27.76 9.12 10.48
C LYS A 281 26.53 8.98 11.36
N VAL A 282 25.52 9.78 11.05
CA VAL A 282 24.20 9.69 11.71
C VAL A 282 23.09 9.60 10.68
N VAL A 283 21.96 9.04 11.11
CA VAL A 283 20.69 9.13 10.40
C VAL A 283 19.76 9.95 11.28
N THR A 284 19.24 11.04 10.75
CA THR A 284 18.25 11.87 11.43
C THR A 284 16.90 11.69 10.80
N PHE A 285 15.86 11.70 11.61
CA PHE A 285 14.48 11.66 11.19
C PHE A 285 13.73 12.76 11.93
N THR A 286 13.36 13.81 11.22
CA THR A 286 12.65 14.98 11.78
C THR A 286 11.50 15.34 10.87
N THR A 287 10.52 16.12 11.34
CA THR A 287 9.58 16.71 10.39
C THR A 287 10.30 17.68 9.44
N ARG A 288 9.73 17.88 8.25
CA ARG A 288 10.23 18.86 7.26
C ARG A 288 10.02 20.30 7.70
N SER A 289 9.26 20.53 8.78
CA SER A 289 8.93 21.86 9.30
C SER A 289 10.20 22.63 9.65
N PHE A 290 10.21 23.93 9.42
CA PHE A 290 11.25 24.82 9.94
C PHE A 290 10.96 25.28 11.36
N VAL A 291 9.73 25.12 11.84
CA VAL A 291 9.33 25.49 13.20
C VAL A 291 9.97 24.50 14.18
N GLU A 292 10.83 25.01 15.06
CA GLU A 292 11.65 24.21 15.97
C GLU A 292 10.82 23.26 16.83
N THR A 293 9.72 23.73 17.41
CA THR A 293 8.84 22.93 18.28
C THR A 293 8.11 21.80 17.53
N LEU A 294 8.07 21.85 16.20
CA LEU A 294 7.46 20.84 15.35
C LEU A 294 8.48 19.89 14.72
N LYS A 295 9.79 20.09 14.93
CA LYS A 295 10.85 19.23 14.36
C LYS A 295 10.79 17.79 14.85
N ASN A 296 10.37 17.58 16.10
CA ASN A 296 10.29 16.25 16.69
C ASN A 296 9.12 15.45 16.06
N PRO A 297 9.40 14.32 15.39
CA PRO A 297 8.36 13.55 14.70
C PRO A 297 7.62 12.54 15.60
N THR A 298 7.95 12.42 16.89
CA THR A 298 7.38 11.40 17.78
C THR A 298 5.86 11.41 17.78
N LYS A 299 5.21 12.58 17.74
CA LYS A 299 3.74 12.66 17.66
C LYS A 299 3.16 12.03 16.40
N LEU A 300 3.86 12.13 15.26
CA LEU A 300 3.41 11.54 13.99
C LEU A 300 3.63 10.02 13.99
N ILE A 301 4.78 9.58 14.52
CA ILE A 301 5.13 8.16 14.66
C ILE A 301 4.14 7.46 15.59
N ASP A 302 3.92 8.04 16.78
CA ASP A 302 2.96 7.53 17.77
C ASP A 302 1.53 7.59 17.25
N GLY A 303 1.15 8.71 16.63
CA GLY A 303 -0.19 8.89 16.06
C GLY A 303 -0.51 7.89 14.95
N TYR A 304 0.48 7.50 14.14
CA TYR A 304 0.29 6.45 13.15
C TYR A 304 0.04 5.09 13.78
N PHE A 305 0.79 4.71 14.83
CA PHE A 305 0.56 3.48 15.58
C PHE A 305 -0.82 3.48 16.26
N ASP A 306 -1.16 4.56 16.96
CA ASP A 306 -2.42 4.66 17.72
C ASP A 306 -3.66 4.63 16.82
N SER A 307 -3.55 5.10 15.57
CA SER A 307 -4.68 5.24 14.64
C SER A 307 -4.86 4.06 13.67
N ASN A 308 -3.99 3.05 13.71
CA ASN A 308 -4.01 1.97 12.73
C ASN A 308 -3.77 0.60 13.36
N SER A 309 -4.52 -0.40 12.90
CA SER A 309 -4.22 -1.80 13.20
C SER A 309 -3.07 -2.31 12.34
N LEU A 310 -1.86 -2.28 12.90
CA LEU A 310 -0.63 -2.64 12.20
C LEU A 310 -0.37 -4.16 12.22
N MET A 311 0.14 -4.67 11.11
CA MET A 311 0.56 -6.07 10.98
C MET A 311 1.69 -6.23 9.98
N THR A 312 2.54 -7.24 10.16
CA THR A 312 3.43 -7.73 9.10
C THR A 312 2.77 -8.89 8.38
N VAL A 313 2.78 -8.85 7.05
CA VAL A 313 2.28 -9.94 6.21
C VAL A 313 3.42 -10.44 5.33
N GLU A 314 3.71 -11.73 5.43
CA GLU A 314 4.59 -12.43 4.49
C GLU A 314 3.75 -13.30 3.57
N SER A 315 3.97 -13.23 2.25
CA SER A 315 3.13 -13.90 1.24
C SER A 315 3.96 -14.48 0.10
N ILE A 316 3.98 -15.81 0.00
CA ILE A 316 4.76 -16.56 -0.97
C ILE A 316 3.81 -17.37 -1.85
N ILE A 317 3.85 -17.15 -3.16
CA ILE A 317 3.02 -17.85 -4.12
C ILE A 317 3.83 -19.02 -4.69
N LEU A 318 3.43 -20.23 -4.34
CA LEU A 318 3.99 -21.46 -4.90
C LEU A 318 3.25 -21.86 -6.20
N PRO A 319 3.91 -22.59 -7.12
CA PRO A 319 3.28 -23.00 -8.38
C PRO A 319 2.17 -24.04 -8.14
N GLY A 320 1.12 -23.93 -8.95
CA GLY A 320 -0.08 -24.78 -8.90
C GLY A 320 -1.34 -23.94 -8.73
N ALA A 321 -1.90 -23.45 -9.83
CA ALA A 321 -3.12 -22.66 -9.81
C ALA A 321 -4.34 -23.56 -9.58
N HIS A 322 -5.17 -23.21 -8.59
CA HIS A 322 -6.35 -23.98 -8.22
C HIS A 322 -7.39 -24.00 -9.35
N ASN A 323 -8.04 -25.15 -9.52
CA ASN A 323 -9.15 -25.30 -10.43
C ASN A 323 -10.47 -25.32 -9.64
N PRO A 324 -11.38 -24.36 -9.86
CA PRO A 324 -12.67 -24.34 -9.15
C PRO A 324 -13.49 -25.61 -9.35
N GLU A 325 -13.32 -26.28 -10.50
CA GLU A 325 -13.87 -27.60 -10.75
C GLU A 325 -12.92 -28.65 -10.16
N LEU A 326 -13.23 -29.11 -8.93
CA LEU A 326 -12.33 -29.95 -8.11
C LEU A 326 -11.95 -31.30 -8.76
N THR A 327 -12.72 -31.77 -9.74
CA THR A 327 -12.44 -33.00 -10.50
C THR A 327 -11.32 -32.82 -11.54
N LYS A 328 -10.99 -31.57 -11.89
CA LYS A 328 -9.92 -31.21 -12.82
C LYS A 328 -8.60 -30.97 -12.07
N PRO A 329 -7.46 -31.25 -12.70
CA PRO A 329 -6.16 -31.01 -12.08
C PRO A 329 -5.92 -29.51 -11.85
N PHE A 330 -5.01 -29.21 -10.93
CA PHE A 330 -4.39 -27.91 -10.81
C PHE A 330 -3.71 -27.52 -12.13
N LYS A 331 -3.66 -26.21 -12.41
CA LYS A 331 -3.12 -25.68 -13.66
C LYS A 331 -1.69 -25.19 -13.47
N PHE A 332 -0.85 -25.47 -14.47
CA PHE A 332 0.53 -24.99 -14.54
C PHE A 332 0.77 -24.39 -15.92
N ASP A 333 0.99 -23.08 -15.98
CA ASP A 333 1.57 -22.45 -17.17
C ASP A 333 3.07 -22.76 -17.25
N ASP A 334 3.73 -22.37 -18.34
CA ASP A 334 5.14 -22.69 -18.59
C ASP A 334 6.05 -22.22 -17.43
N LYS A 335 5.78 -21.01 -16.92
CA LYS A 335 6.53 -20.45 -15.79
C LYS A 335 6.28 -21.23 -14.50
N SER A 336 5.03 -21.57 -14.19
CA SER A 336 4.69 -22.35 -13.00
C SER A 336 5.25 -23.77 -13.08
N LYS A 337 5.29 -24.37 -14.28
CA LYS A 337 5.91 -25.66 -14.52
C LYS A 337 7.43 -25.60 -14.30
N GLU A 338 8.10 -24.54 -14.73
CA GLU A 338 9.52 -24.30 -14.42
C GLU A 338 9.75 -24.22 -12.90
N LYS A 339 8.94 -23.44 -12.17
CA LYS A 339 9.06 -23.33 -10.71
C LYS A 339 8.76 -24.65 -10.01
N LEU A 340 7.80 -25.43 -10.52
CA LEU A 340 7.51 -26.78 -10.04
C LEU A 340 8.73 -27.69 -10.19
N ILE A 341 9.37 -27.70 -11.36
CA ILE A 341 10.60 -28.47 -11.61
C ILE A 341 11.71 -28.02 -10.66
N ASN A 342 11.85 -26.72 -10.42
CA ASN A 342 12.84 -26.20 -9.49
C ASN A 342 12.56 -26.65 -8.05
N LEU A 343 11.31 -26.66 -7.58
CA LEU A 343 10.95 -27.18 -6.25
C LEU A 343 11.23 -28.69 -6.09
N LEU A 344 11.03 -29.46 -7.17
CA LEU A 344 11.31 -30.90 -7.22
C LEU A 344 12.81 -31.22 -7.33
N SER A 345 13.62 -30.25 -7.74
CA SER A 345 15.07 -30.37 -7.92
C SER A 345 15.81 -30.30 -6.58
N TYR A 346 17.13 -30.51 -6.62
CA TYR A 346 18.02 -30.51 -5.46
C TYR A 346 19.04 -29.37 -5.52
N SER A 347 19.39 -28.84 -4.36
CA SER A 347 20.49 -27.89 -4.18
C SER A 347 21.66 -28.56 -3.46
N SER A 348 22.89 -28.19 -3.83
CA SER A 348 24.08 -28.46 -3.02
C SER A 348 24.32 -27.27 -2.10
N ILE A 349 24.28 -27.52 -0.79
CA ILE A 349 24.55 -26.51 0.24
C ILE A 349 25.79 -26.90 1.03
N VAL A 350 26.48 -25.88 1.55
CA VAL A 350 27.64 -26.06 2.43
C VAL A 350 27.17 -25.81 3.86
N LYS A 351 27.19 -26.85 4.71
CA LYS A 351 26.93 -26.72 6.14
C LYS A 351 28.23 -26.64 6.90
N THR A 352 28.34 -25.64 7.76
CA THR A 352 29.44 -25.51 8.71
C THR A 352 28.94 -26.00 10.06
N LYS A 353 29.48 -27.12 10.54
CA LYS A 353 29.22 -27.63 11.89
C LYS A 353 30.36 -27.18 12.81
N LYS A 354 30.00 -26.62 13.97
CA LYS A 354 30.95 -26.40 15.06
C LYS A 354 30.72 -27.47 16.12
N ASP A 355 31.75 -28.25 16.40
CA ASP A 355 31.77 -29.24 17.48
C ASP A 355 32.94 -28.89 18.42
N GLY A 356 32.64 -28.14 19.48
CA GLY A 356 33.66 -27.49 20.31
C GLY A 356 34.44 -26.40 19.56
N GLU A 357 35.77 -26.47 19.56
CA GLU A 357 36.65 -25.58 18.78
C GLU A 357 36.81 -26.03 17.32
N ASN A 358 36.42 -27.26 16.99
CA ASN A 358 36.56 -27.79 15.63
C ASN A 358 35.40 -27.33 14.75
N THR A 359 35.75 -26.77 13.60
CA THR A 359 34.79 -26.38 12.57
C THR A 359 34.94 -27.34 11.39
N THR A 360 33.93 -28.17 11.13
CA THR A 360 33.89 -29.03 9.94
C THR A 360 32.91 -28.46 8.92
N THR A 361 33.34 -28.45 7.67
CA THR A 361 32.53 -28.00 6.54
C THR A 361 32.13 -29.22 5.73
N GLU A 362 30.83 -29.51 5.67
CA GLU A 362 30.28 -30.65 4.95
C GLU A 362 29.34 -30.15 3.84
N ARG A 363 29.41 -30.77 2.66
CA ARG A 363 28.38 -30.58 1.63
C ARG A 363 27.21 -31.52 1.89
N GLU A 364 26.02 -30.95 1.81
CA GLU A 364 24.77 -31.67 1.80
C GLU A 364 24.06 -31.37 0.48
N PHE A 365 23.36 -32.36 -0.06
CA PHE A 365 22.39 -32.11 -1.12
C PHE A 365 20.99 -32.26 -0.53
N ILE A 366 20.16 -31.27 -0.74
CA ILE A 366 18.83 -31.16 -0.14
C ILE A 366 17.81 -30.86 -1.23
N GLN A 367 16.63 -31.45 -1.16
CA GLN A 367 15.57 -31.12 -2.10
C GLN A 367 15.16 -29.66 -1.90
N ASN A 368 14.84 -28.94 -2.97
CA ASN A 368 14.58 -27.52 -2.89
C ASN A 368 13.33 -27.17 -2.07
N VAL A 369 12.30 -28.03 -2.06
CA VAL A 369 11.16 -27.88 -1.14
C VAL A 369 11.58 -28.00 0.33
N GLU A 370 12.54 -28.86 0.66
CA GLU A 370 13.11 -28.98 2.00
C GLU A 370 13.89 -27.74 2.39
N LEU A 371 14.74 -27.26 1.48
CA LEU A 371 15.50 -26.03 1.68
C LEU A 371 14.57 -24.83 1.89
N PHE A 372 13.51 -24.69 1.09
CA PHE A 372 12.53 -23.62 1.21
C PHE A 372 11.90 -23.52 2.60
N LYS A 373 11.64 -24.66 3.25
CA LYS A 373 11.07 -24.68 4.60
C LYS A 373 12.02 -24.07 5.64
N THR A 374 13.34 -24.19 5.41
CA THR A 374 14.36 -23.64 6.32
C THR A 374 14.51 -22.13 6.25
N PHE A 375 13.94 -21.46 5.24
CA PHE A 375 13.99 -19.99 5.19
C PHE A 375 13.22 -19.38 6.35
N GLU A 376 13.91 -18.50 7.07
CA GLU A 376 13.31 -17.64 8.08
C GLU A 376 12.47 -16.53 7.44
N GLU A 377 11.88 -15.68 8.28
CA GLU A 377 11.11 -14.51 7.84
C GLU A 377 11.97 -13.56 7.00
N ALA A 378 11.35 -12.93 6.00
CA ALA A 378 12.04 -12.03 5.06
C ALA A 378 12.80 -10.87 5.74
N SER A 379 12.35 -10.45 6.93
CA SER A 379 13.00 -9.44 7.78
C SER A 379 14.45 -9.79 8.11
N LYS A 380 14.78 -11.08 8.26
CA LYS A 380 16.13 -11.58 8.58
C LYS A 380 17.14 -11.37 7.45
N TYR A 381 16.65 -11.25 6.22
CA TYR A 381 17.47 -11.09 5.01
C TYR A 381 17.41 -9.65 4.45
N SER A 382 16.57 -8.80 5.03
CA SER A 382 16.35 -7.42 4.57
C SER A 382 16.74 -6.37 5.61
N LEU A 383 16.86 -6.74 6.89
CA LEU A 383 17.35 -5.87 7.96
C LEU A 383 18.81 -6.22 8.27
N ILE A 384 19.71 -5.25 8.14
CA ILE A 384 21.10 -5.45 8.54
C ILE A 384 21.23 -5.32 10.05
N LYS A 385 21.88 -6.28 10.69
CA LYS A 385 22.15 -6.22 12.14
C LYS A 385 23.27 -5.21 12.43
N GLU A 386 23.29 -4.65 13.64
CA GLU A 386 24.31 -3.66 14.04
C GLU A 386 25.73 -4.21 13.89
N ASP A 387 25.97 -5.48 14.21
CA ASP A 387 27.24 -6.20 14.17
C ASP A 387 27.58 -6.86 12.82
N GLN A 388 26.65 -6.86 11.87
CA GLN A 388 26.85 -7.53 10.58
C GLN A 388 27.56 -6.63 9.56
N THR A 389 28.49 -7.22 8.79
CA THR A 389 29.16 -6.53 7.68
C THR A 389 28.22 -6.32 6.49
N SER A 390 28.46 -5.25 5.73
CA SER A 390 27.68 -4.96 4.51
C SER A 390 27.80 -6.06 3.44
N GLU A 391 28.96 -6.72 3.35
CA GLU A 391 29.22 -7.79 2.40
C GLU A 391 28.43 -9.06 2.76
N ASP A 392 28.49 -9.49 4.03
CA ASP A 392 27.74 -10.65 4.51
C ASP A 392 26.22 -10.44 4.37
N PHE A 393 25.76 -9.22 4.68
CA PHE A 393 24.35 -8.86 4.51
C PHE A 393 23.91 -8.95 3.04
N GLN A 394 24.67 -8.36 2.11
CA GLN A 394 24.33 -8.39 0.69
C GLN A 394 24.39 -9.81 0.10
N TYR A 395 25.36 -10.61 0.54
CA TYR A 395 25.46 -12.01 0.14
C TYR A 395 24.21 -12.79 0.57
N ASN A 396 23.83 -12.70 1.86
CA ASN A 396 22.65 -13.40 2.39
C ASN A 396 21.36 -12.93 1.74
N LYS A 397 21.21 -11.62 1.53
CA LYS A 397 20.07 -11.02 0.83
C LYS A 397 19.97 -11.53 -0.62
N SER A 398 21.07 -11.52 -1.36
CA SER A 398 21.12 -12.01 -2.74
C SER A 398 20.80 -13.50 -2.83
N LEU A 399 21.33 -14.30 -1.91
CA LEU A 399 21.09 -15.73 -1.84
C LEU A 399 19.60 -16.02 -1.62
N TYR A 400 19.00 -15.37 -0.62
CA TYR A 400 17.56 -15.47 -0.35
C TYR A 400 16.73 -15.03 -1.56
N SER A 401 17.05 -13.90 -2.18
CA SER A 401 16.38 -13.41 -3.40
C SER A 401 16.43 -14.41 -4.53
N SER A 402 17.61 -14.97 -4.82
CA SER A 402 17.80 -15.95 -5.88
C SER A 402 16.98 -17.22 -5.63
N TYR A 403 16.91 -17.69 -4.39
CA TYR A 403 16.11 -18.86 -4.05
C TYR A 403 14.61 -18.59 -4.16
N ILE A 404 14.11 -17.48 -3.59
CA ILE A 404 12.68 -17.15 -3.68
C ILE A 404 12.24 -17.02 -5.15
N GLU A 405 13.01 -16.33 -5.99
CA GLU A 405 12.68 -16.16 -7.41
C GLU A 405 12.83 -17.44 -8.23
N SER A 406 13.74 -18.33 -7.83
CA SER A 406 13.95 -19.61 -8.50
C SER A 406 12.87 -20.63 -8.14
N LEU A 407 12.40 -20.63 -6.89
CA LEU A 407 11.51 -21.65 -6.36
C LEU A 407 10.04 -21.26 -6.38
N THR A 408 9.73 -19.96 -6.42
CA THR A 408 8.36 -19.44 -6.24
C THR A 408 7.93 -18.55 -7.40
N LEU A 409 6.64 -18.22 -7.44
CA LEU A 409 6.08 -17.23 -8.36
C LEU A 409 6.18 -15.80 -7.80
N THR A 410 6.56 -15.65 -6.54
CA THR A 410 6.76 -14.36 -5.87
C THR A 410 8.04 -13.69 -6.32
N LYS A 411 7.99 -12.36 -6.50
CA LYS A 411 9.19 -11.54 -6.74
C LYS A 411 9.91 -11.31 -5.41
N SER A 412 11.23 -11.50 -5.32
CA SER A 412 11.92 -11.35 -4.03
C SER A 412 11.78 -9.94 -3.45
N ASP A 413 11.79 -8.93 -4.31
CA ASP A 413 11.59 -7.52 -3.97
C ASP A 413 10.29 -7.24 -3.20
N THR A 414 9.22 -8.00 -3.45
CA THR A 414 7.93 -7.81 -2.74
C THR A 414 7.95 -8.36 -1.33
N LEU A 415 8.80 -9.35 -1.02
CA LEU A 415 8.95 -9.88 0.34
C LEU A 415 9.96 -9.08 1.15
N LEU A 416 11.02 -8.61 0.50
CA LEU A 416 12.10 -7.89 1.14
C LEU A 416 11.77 -6.43 1.45
N LYS A 417 10.62 -5.92 0.98
CA LYS A 417 10.16 -4.55 1.16
C LYS A 417 8.67 -4.51 1.53
N ASN A 418 8.28 -3.49 2.29
CA ASN A 418 6.91 -3.13 2.62
C ASN A 418 6.08 -4.22 3.32
N SER A 419 6.73 -5.03 4.17
CA SER A 419 6.06 -6.14 4.89
C SER A 419 5.03 -5.65 5.92
N LEU A 420 5.24 -4.45 6.48
CA LEU A 420 4.28 -3.79 7.36
C LEU A 420 3.08 -3.29 6.55
N THR A 421 1.86 -3.52 7.01
CA THR A 421 0.64 -2.99 6.41
C THR A 421 -0.43 -2.74 7.47
N THR A 422 -1.52 -2.10 7.08
CA THR A 422 -2.76 -2.06 7.85
C THR A 422 -3.73 -3.09 7.28
N PHE A 423 -4.66 -3.61 8.10
CA PHE A 423 -5.70 -4.49 7.57
C PHE A 423 -6.52 -3.80 6.47
N LYS A 424 -6.79 -2.50 6.65
CA LYS A 424 -7.50 -1.66 5.69
C LYS A 424 -6.81 -1.64 4.32
N ASP A 425 -5.50 -1.42 4.31
CA ASP A 425 -4.72 -1.36 3.07
C ASP A 425 -4.61 -2.73 2.42
N LEU A 426 -4.39 -3.79 3.23
CA LEU A 426 -4.35 -5.16 2.74
C LEU A 426 -5.67 -5.58 2.08
N PHE A 427 -6.82 -5.25 2.69
CA PHE A 427 -8.13 -5.56 2.13
C PHE A 427 -8.36 -4.82 0.79
N LYS A 428 -7.82 -3.60 0.65
CA LYS A 428 -7.89 -2.83 -0.60
C LYS A 428 -6.96 -3.40 -1.69
N SER A 429 -5.75 -3.85 -1.34
CA SER A 429 -4.74 -4.31 -2.30
C SER A 429 -4.85 -5.80 -2.64
N ASN A 430 -5.23 -6.65 -1.68
CA ASN A 430 -5.30 -8.10 -1.80
C ASN A 430 -6.46 -8.67 -0.94
N GLN A 431 -7.69 -8.49 -1.44
CA GLN A 431 -8.91 -8.90 -0.74
C GLN A 431 -8.92 -10.40 -0.39
N GLU A 432 -8.49 -11.27 -1.29
CA GLU A 432 -8.48 -12.73 -1.05
C GLU A 432 -7.60 -13.09 0.13
N GLN A 433 -6.40 -12.51 0.23
CA GLN A 433 -5.51 -12.72 1.36
C GLN A 433 -6.09 -12.15 2.67
N ALA A 434 -6.67 -10.95 2.63
CA ALA A 434 -7.31 -10.35 3.81
C ALA A 434 -8.46 -11.23 4.35
N LEU A 435 -9.26 -11.81 3.45
CA LEU A 435 -10.32 -12.75 3.80
C LEU A 435 -9.76 -14.10 4.28
N GLY A 436 -8.65 -14.57 3.70
CA GLY A 436 -7.92 -15.73 4.18
C GLY A 436 -7.41 -15.54 5.62
N ILE A 437 -6.96 -14.34 5.98
CA ILE A 437 -6.54 -14.00 7.35
C ILE A 437 -7.73 -14.05 8.31
N ILE A 438 -8.86 -13.41 7.96
CA ILE A 438 -10.09 -13.50 8.76
C ILE A 438 -10.50 -14.97 8.93
N ALA A 439 -10.55 -15.73 7.84
CA ALA A 439 -10.90 -17.15 7.88
C ALA A 439 -9.94 -17.96 8.76
N SER A 440 -8.64 -17.66 8.72
CA SER A 440 -7.64 -18.34 9.55
C SER A 440 -7.83 -18.05 11.04
N ASP A 441 -8.15 -16.83 11.44
CA ASP A 441 -8.43 -16.46 12.85
C ASP A 441 -9.72 -17.15 13.33
N GLU A 442 -10.80 -17.00 12.56
CA GLU A 442 -12.12 -17.57 12.87
C GLU A 442 -12.10 -19.10 12.95
N LEU A 443 -11.41 -19.78 12.03
CA LEU A 443 -11.32 -21.24 12.02
C LEU A 443 -10.32 -21.79 13.05
N SER A 444 -9.27 -21.03 13.42
CA SER A 444 -8.27 -21.48 14.40
C SER A 444 -8.78 -21.40 15.84
N SER A 445 -9.72 -20.49 16.13
CA SER A 445 -10.30 -20.27 17.47
C SER A 445 -11.03 -21.51 18.05
N ASN A 446 -11.45 -22.45 17.19
CA ASN A 446 -12.09 -23.70 17.58
C ASN A 446 -11.13 -24.88 17.39
N ASN A 447 -10.44 -25.29 18.47
CA ASN A 447 -9.45 -26.37 18.51
C ASN A 447 -9.84 -27.59 17.63
N LYS A 448 -9.07 -27.82 16.55
CA LYS A 448 -9.03 -28.98 15.60
C LYS A 448 -9.79 -28.91 14.25
N LYS A 449 -9.91 -27.76 13.56
CA LYS A 449 -10.84 -27.68 12.39
C LYS A 449 -10.31 -27.06 11.09
N ILE A 450 -9.03 -26.72 11.00
CA ILE A 450 -8.39 -26.34 9.73
C ILE A 450 -7.65 -27.55 9.16
N PRO A 451 -7.96 -27.99 7.92
CA PRO A 451 -7.23 -29.06 7.25
C PRO A 451 -5.74 -28.72 7.12
N THR A 452 -4.90 -29.74 7.28
CA THR A 452 -3.45 -29.58 7.27
C THR A 452 -2.85 -30.17 6.01
N ILE A 453 -1.90 -29.47 5.41
CA ILE A 453 -1.12 -29.92 4.27
C ILE A 453 0.36 -30.03 4.64
N ALA A 454 1.11 -30.82 3.87
CA ALA A 454 2.57 -30.89 3.93
C ALA A 454 3.13 -30.62 2.54
N LEU A 455 4.04 -29.65 2.42
CA LEU A 455 4.60 -29.24 1.13
C LEU A 455 5.38 -30.38 0.48
N ASN A 456 6.07 -31.21 1.25
CA ASN A 456 6.80 -32.37 0.70
C ASN A 456 5.90 -33.39 -0.01
N GLU A 457 4.69 -33.60 0.51
CA GLU A 457 3.75 -34.55 -0.07
C GLU A 457 3.13 -34.00 -1.36
N ILE A 458 2.95 -32.67 -1.41
CA ILE A 458 2.46 -31.95 -2.58
C ILE A 458 3.53 -31.89 -3.68
N TYR A 459 4.77 -31.56 -3.31
CA TYR A 459 5.91 -31.42 -4.21
C TYR A 459 6.80 -32.67 -4.19
N LYS A 460 6.19 -33.83 -4.43
CA LYS A 460 6.88 -35.12 -4.59
C LYS A 460 7.13 -35.45 -6.06
N LEU A 461 8.24 -36.14 -6.34
CA LEU A 461 8.53 -36.60 -7.69
C LEU A 461 7.49 -37.64 -8.14
N PRO A 462 7.11 -37.63 -9.43
CA PRO A 462 6.25 -38.67 -9.99
C PRO A 462 6.95 -40.04 -10.00
N SER A 463 6.15 -41.09 -9.88
CA SER A 463 6.60 -42.49 -9.92
C SER A 463 5.80 -43.30 -10.93
N GLY A 464 6.43 -44.27 -11.60
CA GLY A 464 5.78 -45.15 -12.55
C GLY A 464 5.47 -44.51 -13.90
N ILE A 465 6.12 -43.40 -14.25
CA ILE A 465 5.97 -42.70 -15.53
C ILE A 465 7.09 -43.07 -16.50
N ASN A 466 8.34 -43.02 -16.04
CA ASN A 466 9.51 -43.39 -16.85
C ASN A 466 10.55 -44.09 -15.96
N SER A 467 10.44 -45.42 -15.93
CA SER A 467 11.28 -46.27 -15.05
C SER A 467 12.78 -46.07 -15.25
N ASP A 468 13.25 -45.79 -16.46
CA ASP A 468 14.67 -45.55 -16.75
C ASP A 468 15.16 -44.24 -16.13
N LEU A 469 14.39 -43.16 -16.26
CA LEU A 469 14.73 -41.86 -15.66
C LEU A 469 14.61 -41.92 -14.14
N GLU A 470 13.56 -42.54 -13.62
CA GLU A 470 13.35 -42.72 -12.17
C GLU A 470 14.48 -43.52 -11.53
N LYS A 471 14.95 -44.59 -12.18
CA LYS A 471 16.12 -45.35 -11.72
C LYS A 471 17.38 -44.48 -11.69
N LYS A 472 17.68 -43.73 -12.76
CA LYS A 472 18.84 -42.83 -12.79
C LYS A 472 18.80 -41.76 -11.71
N ILE A 473 17.61 -41.22 -11.43
CA ILE A 473 17.39 -40.27 -10.34
C ILE A 473 17.71 -40.92 -8.99
N ASN A 474 17.20 -42.12 -8.73
CA ASN A 474 17.40 -42.82 -7.46
C ASN A 474 18.84 -43.29 -7.26
N ASP A 475 19.52 -43.74 -8.32
CA ASP A 475 20.93 -44.13 -8.30
C ASP A 475 21.81 -42.93 -7.92
N LEU A 476 21.61 -41.76 -8.57
CA LEU A 476 22.34 -40.53 -8.25
C LEU A 476 22.03 -39.99 -6.85
N LYS A 477 20.78 -40.06 -6.39
CA LYS A 477 20.43 -39.70 -5.00
C LYS A 477 21.19 -40.57 -4.00
N SER A 478 21.22 -41.87 -4.23
CA SER A 478 21.92 -42.83 -3.35
C SER A 478 23.42 -42.57 -3.35
N GLU A 479 24.00 -42.29 -4.51
CA GLU A 479 25.42 -41.94 -4.63
C GLU A 479 25.75 -40.64 -3.88
N LEU A 480 24.97 -39.58 -4.05
CA LEU A 480 25.17 -38.29 -3.37
C LEU A 480 25.03 -38.42 -1.84
N SER A 481 24.08 -39.23 -1.35
CA SER A 481 23.93 -39.51 0.09
C SER A 481 25.15 -40.19 0.69
N ASN A 482 25.75 -41.14 -0.04
CA ASN A 482 26.92 -41.89 0.42
C ASN A 482 28.25 -41.12 0.25
N THR A 483 28.24 -39.99 -0.48
CA THR A 483 29.42 -39.15 -0.75
C THR A 483 29.52 -37.95 0.20
N SER A 484 28.66 -37.88 1.23
CA SER A 484 28.70 -36.83 2.25
C SER A 484 30.06 -36.85 2.97
N GLY A 485 30.88 -35.81 2.75
CA GLY A 485 32.23 -35.67 3.32
C GLY A 485 33.43 -35.76 2.37
N VAL A 486 33.24 -35.85 1.05
CA VAL A 486 34.36 -35.94 0.08
C VAL A 486 34.86 -34.54 -0.36
N ALA A 487 36.19 -34.37 -0.38
CA ALA A 487 36.90 -33.12 -0.68
C ALA A 487 36.81 -32.59 -2.15
N ASN A 488 36.08 -33.26 -3.06
CA ASN A 488 35.98 -32.84 -4.47
C ASN A 488 34.64 -32.14 -4.76
N ASP A 489 34.60 -30.85 -4.43
CA ASP A 489 33.46 -29.95 -4.59
C ASP A 489 32.85 -29.95 -5.99
N GLN A 490 33.70 -30.00 -7.02
CA GLN A 490 33.27 -29.88 -8.40
C GLN A 490 32.45 -31.11 -8.83
N THR A 491 32.92 -32.32 -8.50
CA THR A 491 32.20 -33.57 -8.82
C THR A 491 30.84 -33.64 -8.13
N PHE A 492 30.73 -33.12 -6.89
CA PHE A 492 29.46 -33.10 -6.17
C PHE A 492 28.44 -32.15 -6.85
N ILE A 493 28.89 -30.97 -7.27
CA ILE A 493 28.07 -29.98 -8.00
C ILE A 493 27.63 -30.55 -9.36
N GLU A 494 28.54 -31.19 -10.10
CA GLU A 494 28.25 -31.79 -11.40
C GLU A 494 27.22 -32.92 -11.30
N LYS A 495 27.34 -33.80 -10.31
CA LYS A 495 26.35 -34.86 -10.05
C LYS A 495 24.99 -34.32 -9.64
N THR A 496 24.97 -33.25 -8.83
CA THR A 496 23.72 -32.57 -8.45
C THR A 496 23.05 -31.93 -9.68
N SER A 497 23.84 -31.31 -10.56
CA SER A 497 23.34 -30.75 -11.82
C SER A 497 22.80 -31.82 -12.76
N LEU A 498 23.49 -32.97 -12.88
CA LEU A 498 23.04 -34.11 -13.66
C LEU A 498 21.73 -34.69 -13.12
N LEU A 499 21.61 -34.86 -11.80
CA LEU A 499 20.37 -35.27 -11.14
C LEU A 499 19.21 -34.34 -11.51
N ASN A 500 19.40 -33.02 -11.39
CA ASN A 500 18.39 -32.02 -11.74
C ASN A 500 18.02 -32.07 -13.24
N SER A 501 18.98 -32.36 -14.12
CA SER A 501 18.71 -32.54 -15.54
C SER A 501 17.78 -33.74 -15.83
N TYR A 502 17.91 -34.83 -15.07
CA TYR A 502 17.02 -35.98 -15.20
C TYR A 502 15.63 -35.70 -14.63
N ILE A 503 15.52 -34.95 -13.52
CA ILE A 503 14.23 -34.48 -12.99
C ILE A 503 13.51 -33.60 -14.02
N ASN A 504 14.21 -32.62 -14.59
CA ASN A 504 13.67 -31.75 -15.63
C ASN A 504 13.18 -32.55 -16.85
N ARG A 505 13.97 -33.54 -17.30
CA ARG A 505 13.59 -34.44 -18.40
C ARG A 505 12.37 -35.30 -18.06
N LEU A 506 12.30 -35.84 -16.84
CA LEU A 506 11.18 -36.65 -16.38
C LEU A 506 9.87 -35.88 -16.51
N ILE A 507 9.82 -34.66 -15.95
CA ILE A 507 8.62 -33.81 -15.97
C ILE A 507 8.26 -33.31 -17.38
N ASN A 508 9.25 -32.94 -18.18
CA ASN A 508 9.01 -32.43 -19.54
C ASN A 508 8.74 -33.54 -20.58
N SER A 509 9.07 -34.79 -20.28
CA SER A 509 8.74 -35.94 -21.14
C SER A 509 7.31 -36.44 -20.99
N MET A 510 6.58 -35.98 -19.98
CA MET A 510 5.20 -36.39 -19.74
C MET A 510 4.28 -35.80 -20.81
N ASP A 511 3.38 -36.62 -21.33
CA ASP A 511 2.23 -36.10 -22.04
C ASP A 511 1.23 -35.42 -21.08
N ASN A 512 0.27 -34.68 -21.62
CA ASN A 512 -0.70 -33.94 -20.81
C ASN A 512 -1.51 -34.87 -19.89
N ALA A 513 -1.85 -36.08 -20.33
CA ALA A 513 -2.66 -37.01 -19.53
C ALA A 513 -1.87 -37.58 -18.35
N GLN A 514 -0.60 -37.93 -18.56
CA GLN A 514 0.34 -38.35 -17.52
C GLN A 514 0.57 -37.23 -16.50
N PHE A 515 0.81 -36.01 -16.99
CA PHE A 515 1.02 -34.85 -16.14
C PHE A 515 -0.24 -34.52 -15.30
N ASP A 516 -1.41 -34.47 -15.93
CA ASP A 516 -2.69 -34.21 -15.25
C ASP A 516 -3.01 -35.27 -14.19
N LYS A 517 -2.73 -36.54 -14.48
CA LYS A 517 -2.91 -37.64 -13.52
C LYS A 517 -1.99 -37.45 -12.30
N TRP A 518 -0.70 -37.21 -12.52
CA TRP A 518 0.25 -36.98 -11.43
C TRP A 518 -0.11 -35.74 -10.60
N VAL A 519 -0.55 -34.66 -11.25
CA VAL A 519 -1.02 -33.45 -10.56
C VAL A 519 -2.23 -33.76 -9.67
N LYS A 520 -3.19 -34.58 -10.12
CA LYS A 520 -4.32 -35.00 -9.26
C LYS A 520 -3.87 -35.79 -8.04
N GLU A 521 -2.93 -36.71 -8.23
CA GLU A 521 -2.39 -37.56 -7.15
C GLU A 521 -1.56 -36.76 -6.15
N SER A 522 -0.87 -35.70 -6.60
CA SER A 522 0.03 -34.90 -5.75
C SER A 522 -0.60 -33.63 -5.19
N PHE A 523 -1.54 -33.00 -5.89
CA PHE A 523 -2.18 -31.75 -5.46
C PHE A 523 -3.61 -31.99 -5.01
N ASN A 524 -4.49 -32.45 -5.90
CA ASN A 524 -5.92 -32.59 -5.58
C ASN A 524 -6.15 -33.48 -4.35
N THR A 525 -5.42 -34.59 -4.19
CA THR A 525 -5.59 -35.51 -3.05
C THR A 525 -5.30 -34.86 -1.69
N HIS A 526 -4.45 -33.82 -1.66
CA HIS A 526 -4.09 -33.12 -0.42
C HIS A 526 -4.96 -31.90 -0.13
N PHE A 527 -5.56 -31.30 -1.17
CA PHE A 527 -6.42 -30.13 -1.02
C PHE A 527 -7.93 -30.47 -1.03
N ASN A 528 -8.33 -31.52 -1.74
CA ASN A 528 -9.72 -31.97 -1.81
C ASN A 528 -10.01 -32.92 -0.64
N ILE A 529 -11.08 -32.64 0.07
CA ILE A 529 -11.59 -33.44 1.18
C ILE A 529 -12.87 -34.11 0.69
N ASN A 530 -12.82 -35.44 0.57
CA ASN A 530 -13.97 -36.21 0.13
C ASN A 530 -14.91 -36.48 1.30
N ILE A 531 -16.16 -36.04 1.18
CA ILE A 531 -17.24 -36.28 2.14
C ILE A 531 -18.44 -36.79 1.34
N ASP A 532 -18.89 -38.00 1.64
CA ASP A 532 -20.03 -38.65 0.98
C ASP A 532 -19.95 -38.64 -0.56
N ASN A 533 -18.78 -38.98 -1.11
CA ASN A 533 -18.46 -38.97 -2.56
C ASN A 533 -18.51 -37.58 -3.22
N LYS A 534 -18.52 -36.49 -2.45
CA LYS A 534 -18.36 -35.13 -2.95
C LYS A 534 -17.05 -34.54 -2.44
N ASP A 535 -16.29 -33.95 -3.34
CA ASP A 535 -15.05 -33.27 -3.00
C ASP A 535 -15.33 -31.84 -2.55
N TYR A 536 -14.61 -31.42 -1.52
CA TYR A 536 -14.63 -30.06 -0.99
C TYR A 536 -13.23 -29.49 -0.85
N ASN A 537 -13.07 -28.17 -0.96
CA ASN A 537 -11.85 -27.46 -0.56
C ASN A 537 -12.12 -26.63 0.70
N SER A 538 -11.08 -26.40 1.50
CA SER A 538 -11.15 -25.46 2.61
C SER A 538 -10.78 -24.06 2.15
N THR A 539 -11.33 -23.04 2.80
CA THR A 539 -10.94 -21.65 2.56
C THR A 539 -9.46 -21.41 2.86
N VAL A 540 -8.93 -22.06 3.90
CA VAL A 540 -7.52 -21.98 4.29
C VAL A 540 -7.04 -23.34 4.79
N TYR A 541 -5.75 -23.60 4.65
CA TYR A 541 -5.09 -24.81 5.12
C TYR A 541 -3.94 -24.45 6.05
N LYS A 542 -3.68 -25.26 7.07
CA LYS A 542 -2.47 -25.13 7.88
C LYS A 542 -1.31 -25.83 7.20
N VAL A 543 -0.14 -25.22 7.18
CA VAL A 543 1.08 -25.85 6.65
C VAL A 543 1.81 -26.55 7.80
N SER A 544 1.83 -27.88 7.81
CA SER A 544 2.42 -28.66 8.91
C SER A 544 3.94 -28.54 9.00
N ASP A 545 4.59 -28.35 7.87
CA ASP A 545 6.04 -28.37 7.71
C ASP A 545 6.65 -26.95 7.64
N LYS A 546 5.84 -25.91 7.86
CA LYS A 546 6.29 -24.53 8.07
C LYS A 546 5.38 -23.85 9.11
N ASN A 547 5.88 -23.76 10.36
CA ASN A 547 5.12 -23.23 11.49
C ASN A 547 4.57 -21.81 11.20
N ASP A 548 3.34 -21.56 11.65
CA ASP A 548 2.63 -20.27 11.53
C ASP A 548 2.27 -19.84 10.10
N TYR A 549 2.49 -20.70 9.09
CA TYR A 549 2.00 -20.46 7.73
C TYR A 549 0.66 -21.13 7.50
N TYR A 550 -0.18 -20.39 6.78
CA TYR A 550 -1.42 -20.87 6.19
C TYR A 550 -1.29 -20.87 4.67
N ALA A 551 -2.03 -21.74 4.00
CA ALA A 551 -2.14 -21.77 2.56
C ALA A 551 -3.55 -21.38 2.11
N LEU A 552 -3.63 -20.46 1.16
CA LEU A 552 -4.83 -20.05 0.45
C LEU A 552 -4.69 -20.48 -1.01
N LEU A 553 -5.72 -21.15 -1.52
CA LEU A 553 -5.79 -21.58 -2.92
C LEU A 553 -6.37 -20.47 -3.78
N ASN A 554 -5.67 -20.07 -4.84
CA ASN A 554 -6.20 -19.10 -5.82
C ASN A 554 -5.90 -19.52 -7.26
N ASN A 555 -6.39 -18.74 -8.22
CA ASN A 555 -6.22 -19.01 -9.65
C ASN A 555 -4.81 -18.69 -10.18
N THR A 556 -3.90 -18.18 -9.34
CA THR A 556 -2.51 -17.88 -9.69
C THR A 556 -1.50 -18.86 -9.10
N GLY A 557 -1.88 -19.60 -8.04
CA GLY A 557 -0.99 -20.50 -7.32
C GLY A 557 -1.53 -20.89 -5.95
N ILE A 558 -0.63 -21.44 -5.13
CA ILE A 558 -0.86 -21.70 -3.70
C ILE A 558 -0.20 -20.57 -2.93
N ASN A 559 -0.99 -19.66 -2.37
CA ASN A 559 -0.48 -18.54 -1.59
C ASN A 559 -0.24 -18.97 -0.14
N LEU A 560 1.03 -19.15 0.23
CA LEU A 560 1.45 -19.33 1.60
C LEU A 560 1.58 -17.96 2.27
N PHE A 561 0.94 -17.79 3.42
CA PHE A 561 1.03 -16.53 4.15
C PHE A 561 1.20 -16.72 5.64
N LYS A 562 1.91 -15.76 6.24
CA LYS A 562 2.05 -15.59 7.69
C LYS A 562 1.68 -14.15 8.04
N VAL A 563 0.97 -13.97 9.16
CA VAL A 563 0.60 -12.66 9.68
C VAL A 563 1.01 -12.55 11.14
N ASN A 564 1.69 -11.45 11.46
CA ASN A 564 1.95 -11.07 12.85
C ASN A 564 1.32 -9.70 13.11
N SER A 565 0.38 -9.63 14.05
CA SER A 565 -0.19 -8.36 14.51
C SER A 565 0.82 -7.60 15.37
N ILE A 566 0.85 -6.28 15.25
CA ILE A 566 1.74 -5.41 16.03
C ILE A 566 0.86 -4.60 16.99
N SER A 567 0.68 -5.14 18.19
CA SER A 567 -0.12 -4.50 19.25
C SER A 567 0.70 -3.71 20.26
N GLU A 568 2.03 -3.87 20.24
CA GLU A 568 2.93 -3.26 21.23
C GLU A 568 3.76 -2.14 20.60
N LYS A 569 3.73 -0.97 21.25
CA LYS A 569 4.46 0.22 20.81
C LYS A 569 5.97 -0.04 20.76
N ASP A 570 6.53 -0.79 21.70
CA ASP A 570 7.97 -1.09 21.73
C ASP A 570 8.40 -1.92 20.51
N THR A 571 7.57 -2.89 20.09
CA THR A 571 7.80 -3.67 18.87
C THR A 571 7.76 -2.75 17.63
N TYR A 572 6.78 -1.85 17.56
CA TYR A 572 6.67 -0.87 16.48
C TYR A 572 7.89 0.09 16.43
N MET A 573 8.31 0.63 17.57
CA MET A 573 9.47 1.52 17.66
C MET A 573 10.78 0.81 17.32
N LYS A 574 10.89 -0.47 17.66
CA LYS A 574 12.03 -1.31 17.22
C LYS A 574 12.05 -1.45 15.70
N MET A 575 10.92 -1.73 15.05
CA MET A 575 10.84 -1.80 13.59
C MET A 575 11.23 -0.46 12.93
N PHE A 576 10.81 0.66 13.52
CA PHE A 576 11.22 2.00 13.08
C PHE A 576 12.73 2.18 13.19
N LYS A 577 13.31 1.81 14.34
CA LYS A 577 14.77 1.85 14.55
C LYS A 577 15.49 0.98 13.51
N ASP A 578 15.05 -0.25 13.28
CA ASP A 578 15.68 -1.17 12.33
C ASP A 578 15.69 -0.60 10.90
N ASP A 579 14.60 0.03 10.46
CA ASP A 579 14.55 0.75 9.18
C ASP A 579 15.55 1.92 9.13
N MET A 580 15.70 2.68 10.23
CA MET A 580 16.67 3.77 10.29
C MET A 580 18.11 3.27 10.26
N ILE A 581 18.42 2.16 10.94
CA ILE A 581 19.75 1.53 10.88
C ILE A 581 20.07 1.03 9.47
N ASN A 582 19.09 0.47 8.75
CA ASN A 582 19.25 0.14 7.33
C ASN A 582 19.62 1.37 6.50
N VAL A 583 18.88 2.48 6.63
CA VAL A 583 19.14 3.73 5.91
C VAL A 583 20.53 4.29 6.26
N LEU A 584 20.90 4.23 7.54
CA LEU A 584 22.20 4.66 8.04
C LEU A 584 23.35 3.90 7.37
N LYS A 585 23.20 2.58 7.22
CA LYS A 585 24.18 1.73 6.53
C LYS A 585 24.07 1.78 4.99
N GLY A 586 23.15 2.57 4.44
CA GLY A 586 22.99 2.78 3.00
C GLY A 586 22.11 1.76 2.27
N PHE A 587 21.28 1.01 3.00
CA PHE A 587 20.36 0.01 2.46
C PHE A 587 18.92 0.53 2.41
N SER A 588 18.06 -0.12 1.62
CA SER A 588 16.62 0.20 1.60
C SER A 588 15.95 -0.24 2.91
N THR A 589 14.89 0.47 3.27
CA THR A 589 13.97 0.08 4.36
C THR A 589 13.28 -1.24 4.03
N HIS A 590 12.94 -1.99 5.08
CA HIS A 590 12.14 -3.21 4.97
C HIS A 590 10.66 -2.93 5.26
N PHE A 591 10.36 -2.15 6.31
CA PHE A 591 8.97 -1.86 6.69
C PHE A 591 8.40 -0.62 5.98
N ASP A 592 9.29 0.27 5.54
CA ASP A 592 8.98 1.52 4.86
C ASP A 592 8.06 2.44 5.69
N LEU A 593 8.36 2.49 6.99
CA LEU A 593 7.54 3.18 7.98
C LEU A 593 7.39 4.68 7.70
N VAL A 594 8.46 5.34 7.27
CA VAL A 594 8.44 6.79 7.00
C VAL A 594 7.46 7.13 5.89
N ASN A 595 7.45 6.37 4.79
CA ASN A 595 6.51 6.61 3.70
C ASN A 595 5.06 6.33 4.14
N LYS A 596 4.84 5.33 4.99
CA LYS A 596 3.52 5.02 5.55
C LYS A 596 3.01 6.11 6.50
N ILE A 597 3.88 6.68 7.32
CA ILE A 597 3.57 7.80 8.22
C ILE A 597 3.32 9.09 7.43
N ASN A 598 4.08 9.32 6.35
CA ASN A 598 3.96 10.47 5.44
C ASN A 598 2.70 10.44 4.54
N ARG A 599 1.62 9.82 5.02
CA ARG A 599 0.35 9.78 4.31
C ARG A 599 -0.19 11.20 4.06
N LYS A 600 -0.97 11.34 3.00
CA LYS A 600 -1.67 12.58 2.72
C LYS A 600 -2.82 12.76 3.70
N TYR A 601 -2.77 13.85 4.47
CA TYR A 601 -3.86 14.26 5.36
C TYR A 601 -5.01 14.84 4.53
N SER A 602 -6.26 14.52 4.90
CA SER A 602 -7.46 15.11 4.30
C SER A 602 -7.69 16.53 4.83
N GLU A 603 -8.46 17.34 4.09
CA GLU A 603 -8.82 18.70 4.53
C GLU A 603 -9.49 18.67 5.91
N GLU A 604 -10.34 17.67 6.13
CA GLU A 604 -11.06 17.48 7.39
C GLU A 604 -10.12 17.13 8.54
N GLU A 605 -9.17 16.22 8.33
CA GLU A 605 -8.17 15.85 9.34
C GLU A 605 -7.32 17.07 9.75
N VAL A 606 -6.92 17.86 8.75
CA VAL A 606 -6.15 19.09 8.99
C VAL A 606 -6.94 20.10 9.81
N VAL A 607 -8.22 20.30 9.50
CA VAL A 607 -9.08 21.22 10.26
C VAL A 607 -9.23 20.76 11.71
N VAL A 608 -9.55 19.49 11.94
CA VAL A 608 -9.73 18.94 13.29
C VAL A 608 -8.44 19.05 14.09
N GLU A 609 -7.28 18.71 13.51
CA GLU A 609 -6.00 18.78 14.21
C GLU A 609 -5.57 20.23 14.48
N ALA A 610 -5.73 21.13 13.52
CA ALA A 610 -5.39 22.54 13.68
C ALA A 610 -6.16 23.20 14.83
N LEU A 611 -7.43 22.82 15.02
CA LEU A 611 -8.28 23.39 16.07
C LEU A 611 -8.02 22.78 17.46
N LYS A 612 -7.17 21.77 17.60
CA LYS A 612 -6.64 21.36 18.91
C LYS A 612 -5.60 22.35 19.46
N ASP A 613 -4.95 23.11 18.58
CA ASP A 613 -3.98 24.15 18.95
C ASP A 613 -4.67 25.48 19.28
N ASN A 614 -4.63 25.86 20.57
CA ASN A 614 -5.18 27.13 21.04
C ASN A 614 -4.51 28.35 20.38
N SER A 615 -3.23 28.26 20.03
CA SER A 615 -2.54 29.34 19.31
C SER A 615 -3.16 29.53 17.92
N MET A 616 -3.46 28.44 17.22
CA MET A 616 -4.10 28.51 15.90
C MET A 616 -5.53 29.04 16.00
N LYS A 617 -6.32 28.59 16.98
CA LYS A 617 -7.66 29.14 17.26
C LYS A 617 -7.63 30.65 17.44
N ASN A 618 -6.70 31.17 18.24
CA ASN A 618 -6.57 32.61 18.47
C ASN A 618 -6.22 33.37 17.20
N VAL A 619 -5.28 32.86 16.39
CA VAL A 619 -4.95 33.45 15.08
C VAL A 619 -6.20 33.48 14.20
N LEU A 620 -6.95 32.38 14.09
CA LEU A 620 -8.15 32.32 13.27
C LEU A 620 -9.22 33.32 13.71
N LYS A 621 -9.43 33.52 15.02
CA LYS A 621 -10.37 34.52 15.56
C LYS A 621 -10.01 35.97 15.21
N GLU A 622 -8.76 36.24 14.86
CA GLU A 622 -8.35 37.57 14.39
C GLU A 622 -8.65 37.79 12.90
N THR A 623 -9.01 36.73 12.18
CA THR A 623 -9.23 36.73 10.73
C THR A 623 -10.71 36.68 10.35
N TYR A 624 -11.03 37.26 9.18
CA TYR A 624 -12.39 37.31 8.67
C TYR A 624 -12.88 35.93 8.18
N ASN A 625 -14.14 35.61 8.49
CA ASN A 625 -14.84 34.46 7.96
C ASN A 625 -15.44 34.82 6.58
N PRO A 626 -14.96 34.23 5.48
CA PRO A 626 -15.41 34.58 4.13
C PRO A 626 -16.80 34.01 3.78
N ILE A 627 -17.39 33.20 4.65
CA ILE A 627 -18.69 32.52 4.43
C ILE A 627 -19.86 33.35 4.94
N VAL A 628 -19.62 34.23 5.91
CA VAL A 628 -20.66 35.12 6.41
C VAL A 628 -20.95 36.21 5.37
N THR A 629 -22.23 36.43 5.09
CA THR A 629 -22.74 37.35 4.06
C THR A 629 -22.24 38.78 4.27
N ASP A 630 -22.05 39.19 5.52
CA ASP A 630 -21.31 40.39 5.89
C ASP A 630 -19.81 40.08 5.97
N LYS A 631 -19.07 40.46 4.92
CA LYS A 631 -17.63 40.22 4.69
C LYS A 631 -16.66 40.82 5.74
N LYS A 632 -17.12 41.08 6.96
CA LYS A 632 -16.37 41.70 8.07
C LYS A 632 -16.48 40.94 9.39
N GLU A 633 -17.27 39.87 9.48
CA GLU A 633 -17.32 39.07 10.71
C GLU A 633 -16.07 38.18 10.81
N LYS A 634 -15.47 38.13 12.00
CA LYS A 634 -14.32 37.25 12.29
C LYS A 634 -14.81 35.89 12.78
N TYR A 635 -13.93 34.89 12.79
CA TYR A 635 -14.29 33.60 13.40
C TYR A 635 -14.54 33.75 14.92
N THR A 636 -15.59 33.12 15.43
CA THR A 636 -15.86 32.98 16.87
C THR A 636 -15.56 31.55 17.34
N ASP A 637 -15.55 31.32 18.66
CA ASP A 637 -15.39 29.96 19.20
C ASP A 637 -16.50 29.03 18.72
N GLU A 638 -17.75 29.50 18.72
CA GLU A 638 -18.91 28.71 18.30
C GLU A 638 -18.78 28.28 16.83
N VAL A 639 -18.33 29.18 15.94
CA VAL A 639 -18.14 28.88 14.52
C VAL A 639 -17.00 27.88 14.31
N LEU A 640 -15.88 28.03 15.03
CA LEU A 640 -14.76 27.11 14.93
C LEU A 640 -15.14 25.70 15.45
N GLU A 641 -15.91 25.62 16.53
CA GLU A 641 -16.43 24.35 17.03
C GLU A 641 -17.42 23.70 16.05
N GLU A 642 -18.35 24.48 15.48
CA GLU A 642 -19.25 24.00 14.42
C GLU A 642 -18.45 23.40 13.26
N TYR A 643 -17.44 24.11 12.76
CA TYR A 643 -16.67 23.67 11.59
C TYR A 643 -15.81 22.45 11.93
N SER A 644 -15.28 22.36 13.16
CA SER A 644 -14.59 21.18 13.66
C SER A 644 -15.52 19.96 13.68
N ASN A 645 -16.74 20.11 14.19
CA ASN A 645 -17.73 19.03 14.26
C ASN A 645 -18.17 18.58 12.87
N ILE A 646 -18.37 19.53 11.94
CA ILE A 646 -18.65 19.22 10.54
C ILE A 646 -17.48 18.45 9.91
N ALA A 647 -16.24 18.90 10.08
CA ALA A 647 -15.06 18.23 9.55
C ALA A 647 -14.94 16.80 10.09
N TYR A 648 -15.09 16.62 11.41
CA TYR A 648 -15.10 15.31 12.05
C TYR A 648 -16.21 14.40 11.49
N SER A 649 -17.43 14.92 11.33
CA SER A 649 -18.54 14.17 10.75
C SER A 649 -18.28 13.76 9.29
N ILE A 650 -17.68 14.63 8.48
CA ILE A 650 -17.34 14.31 7.08
C ILE A 650 -16.25 13.24 7.04
N HIS A 651 -15.22 13.35 7.89
CA HIS A 651 -14.14 12.38 7.98
C HIS A 651 -14.67 10.98 8.37
N ASN A 652 -15.46 10.90 9.44
CA ASN A 652 -16.08 9.65 9.88
C ASN A 652 -17.08 9.11 8.85
N GLY A 653 -17.80 9.98 8.15
CA GLY A 653 -18.66 9.59 7.03
C GLY A 653 -17.88 8.87 5.93
N LYS A 654 -16.71 9.40 5.52
CA LYS A 654 -15.82 8.76 4.54
C LYS A 654 -15.30 7.40 5.04
N LEU A 655 -14.91 7.31 6.32
CA LEU A 655 -14.48 6.04 6.91
C LEU A 655 -15.59 4.98 6.92
N ASN A 656 -16.82 5.37 7.28
CA ASN A 656 -17.96 4.47 7.28
C ASN A 656 -18.32 3.99 5.87
N VAL A 657 -18.23 4.86 4.85
CA VAL A 657 -18.41 4.46 3.44
C VAL A 657 -17.35 3.41 3.04
N ASP A 658 -16.09 3.62 3.41
CA ASP A 658 -15.01 2.65 3.18
C ASP A 658 -15.32 1.29 3.85
N ILE A 659 -15.82 1.29 5.09
CA ILE A 659 -16.20 0.09 5.83
C ILE A 659 -17.38 -0.62 5.14
N THR A 660 -18.44 0.11 4.78
CA THR A 660 -19.60 -0.46 4.09
C THR A 660 -19.21 -1.10 2.76
N ASN A 661 -18.39 -0.42 1.96
CA ASN A 661 -17.86 -0.98 0.71
C ASN A 661 -17.05 -2.27 0.94
N ASN A 662 -16.34 -2.37 2.05
CA ASN A 662 -15.63 -3.60 2.42
C ASN A 662 -16.58 -4.71 2.87
N LEU A 663 -17.66 -4.38 3.59
CA LEU A 663 -18.69 -5.35 3.98
C LEU A 663 -19.45 -5.90 2.77
N ASP A 664 -19.76 -5.07 1.77
CA ASP A 664 -20.37 -5.53 0.52
C ASP A 664 -19.47 -6.54 -0.21
N LYS A 665 -18.16 -6.32 -0.17
CA LYS A 665 -17.17 -7.24 -0.72
C LYS A 665 -17.07 -8.55 0.06
N VAL A 666 -17.19 -8.52 1.40
CA VAL A 666 -17.27 -9.72 2.24
C VAL A 666 -18.52 -10.52 1.87
N ASP A 667 -19.70 -9.89 1.84
CA ASP A 667 -20.96 -10.54 1.51
C ASP A 667 -20.91 -11.18 0.11
N LYS A 668 -20.41 -10.44 -0.87
CA LYS A 668 -20.19 -10.96 -2.22
C LYS A 668 -19.27 -12.18 -2.22
N TRP A 669 -18.14 -12.11 -1.52
CA TRP A 669 -17.21 -13.24 -1.45
C TRP A 669 -17.83 -14.46 -0.77
N ILE A 670 -18.59 -14.30 0.31
CA ILE A 670 -19.31 -15.40 0.97
C ILE A 670 -20.29 -16.05 -0.01
N LYS A 671 -21.07 -15.24 -0.74
CA LYS A 671 -22.04 -15.73 -1.73
C LYS A 671 -21.35 -16.43 -2.88
N ASP A 672 -20.31 -15.84 -3.46
CA ASP A 672 -19.56 -16.40 -4.58
C ASP A 672 -18.88 -17.72 -4.17
N THR A 673 -18.30 -17.78 -2.96
CA THR A 673 -17.67 -18.99 -2.41
C THR A 673 -18.68 -20.09 -2.10
N TYR A 674 -19.86 -19.74 -1.58
CA TYR A 674 -20.93 -20.73 -1.37
C TYR A 674 -21.48 -21.26 -2.70
N ASN A 675 -21.66 -20.39 -3.69
CA ASN A 675 -22.21 -20.75 -5.01
C ASN A 675 -21.30 -21.69 -5.82
N THR A 676 -20.03 -21.88 -5.42
CA THR A 676 -19.20 -22.94 -6.02
C THR A 676 -19.65 -24.34 -5.61
N GLU A 677 -20.43 -24.45 -4.53
CA GLU A 677 -20.88 -25.70 -3.89
C GLU A 677 -19.76 -26.67 -3.49
N THR A 678 -18.51 -26.20 -3.53
CA THR A 678 -17.29 -26.98 -3.30
C THR A 678 -16.52 -26.50 -2.08
N ASN A 679 -16.95 -25.43 -1.40
CA ASN A 679 -16.31 -24.96 -0.19
C ASN A 679 -16.78 -25.74 1.05
N LEU A 680 -15.83 -26.19 1.88
CA LEU A 680 -16.07 -26.95 3.10
C LEU A 680 -16.60 -26.08 4.25
N ASN A 681 -16.25 -24.79 4.26
CA ASN A 681 -16.37 -23.91 5.41
C ASN A 681 -17.61 -23.01 5.38
N LEU A 682 -18.42 -23.05 4.32
CA LEU A 682 -19.66 -22.28 4.21
C LEU A 682 -20.84 -23.22 3.93
N SER A 683 -21.88 -23.12 4.74
CA SER A 683 -23.06 -23.97 4.61
C SER A 683 -24.33 -23.22 5.01
N TYR A 684 -25.44 -23.56 4.37
CA TYR A 684 -26.75 -23.00 4.69
C TYR A 684 -27.45 -23.87 5.74
N LYS A 685 -27.66 -23.33 6.94
CA LYS A 685 -28.32 -24.04 8.05
C LYS A 685 -29.19 -23.08 8.86
N ASP A 686 -30.38 -23.53 9.24
CA ASP A 686 -31.38 -22.73 9.96
C ASP A 686 -31.77 -21.44 9.21
N ALA A 687 -31.92 -21.53 7.89
CA ALA A 687 -32.20 -20.40 6.99
C ALA A 687 -31.14 -19.28 6.99
N LYS A 688 -29.92 -19.57 7.44
CA LYS A 688 -28.80 -18.62 7.46
C LYS A 688 -27.54 -19.27 6.87
N MET A 689 -26.72 -18.46 6.20
CA MET A 689 -25.37 -18.87 5.84
C MET A 689 -24.53 -18.92 7.12
N LYS A 690 -23.91 -20.06 7.42
CA LYS A 690 -23.11 -20.30 8.62
C LYS A 690 -21.70 -20.75 8.24
N VAL A 691 -20.75 -20.52 9.14
CA VAL A 691 -19.41 -21.13 9.03
C VAL A 691 -19.54 -22.58 9.45
N ALA A 692 -19.15 -23.48 8.56
CA ALA A 692 -19.11 -24.90 8.77
C ALA A 692 -17.72 -25.33 9.25
N TYR A 693 -17.73 -26.14 10.30
CA TYR A 693 -16.57 -26.58 11.04
C TYR A 693 -16.53 -28.11 10.97
N TYR A 694 -15.76 -28.64 10.03
CA TYR A 694 -15.65 -30.08 9.81
C TYR A 694 -14.59 -30.69 10.73
N ASP A 695 -14.99 -31.66 11.55
CA ASP A 695 -14.05 -32.47 12.33
C ASP A 695 -13.57 -33.63 11.45
N LEU A 696 -12.29 -33.60 11.06
CA LEU A 696 -11.68 -34.63 10.22
C LEU A 696 -11.65 -36.01 10.88
N VAL A 697 -11.66 -36.08 12.22
CA VAL A 697 -11.60 -37.33 12.99
C VAL A 697 -13.00 -37.89 13.21
N ALA A 698 -13.91 -37.05 13.71
CA ALA A 698 -15.29 -37.45 13.99
C ALA A 698 -16.17 -37.53 12.72
N LYS A 699 -15.68 -37.00 11.60
CA LYS A 699 -16.37 -36.93 10.30
C LYS A 699 -17.76 -36.29 10.41
N ASN A 700 -17.85 -35.20 11.15
CA ASN A 700 -19.11 -34.49 11.35
C ASN A 700 -18.94 -32.96 11.22
N PHE A 701 -20.05 -32.29 10.94
CA PHE A 701 -20.10 -30.83 10.89
C PHE A 701 -20.63 -30.26 12.19
N SER A 702 -19.91 -29.28 12.71
CA SER A 702 -20.43 -28.27 13.62
C SER A 702 -20.59 -26.95 12.88
N TYR A 703 -21.37 -26.02 13.42
CA TYR A 703 -21.72 -24.78 12.74
C TYR A 703 -21.60 -23.61 13.71
N SER A 704 -21.27 -22.44 13.19
CA SER A 704 -21.29 -21.20 13.97
C SER A 704 -22.68 -20.90 14.54
N GLU A 705 -22.72 -20.25 15.70
CA GLU A 705 -23.96 -19.72 16.27
C GLU A 705 -24.50 -18.57 15.41
N GLU A 706 -23.62 -17.62 15.09
CA GLU A 706 -23.91 -16.48 14.23
C GLU A 706 -23.86 -16.85 12.73
N SER A 707 -24.40 -15.96 11.88
CA SER A 707 -24.24 -16.09 10.44
C SER A 707 -22.78 -15.88 10.04
N ALA A 708 -22.36 -16.46 8.91
CA ALA A 708 -21.03 -16.24 8.35
C ALA A 708 -20.78 -14.75 8.10
N PHE A 709 -21.78 -14.01 7.59
CA PHE A 709 -21.63 -12.57 7.40
C PHE A 709 -21.35 -11.84 8.71
N ASN A 710 -22.10 -12.12 9.78
CA ASN A 710 -21.91 -11.45 11.07
C ASN A 710 -20.51 -11.75 11.67
N LEU A 711 -20.04 -13.00 11.57
CA LEU A 711 -18.70 -13.37 12.05
C LEU A 711 -17.61 -12.61 11.28
N TYR A 712 -17.66 -12.62 9.95
CA TYR A 712 -16.67 -11.93 9.13
C TYR A 712 -16.78 -10.39 9.27
N GLU A 713 -17.99 -9.85 9.45
CA GLU A 713 -18.20 -8.44 9.79
C GLU A 713 -17.54 -8.09 11.13
N ASN A 714 -17.79 -8.89 12.17
CA ASN A 714 -17.23 -8.67 13.50
C ASN A 714 -15.70 -8.75 13.47
N ALA A 715 -15.14 -9.74 12.78
CA ALA A 715 -13.71 -9.88 12.56
C ALA A 715 -13.12 -8.68 11.79
N LEU A 716 -13.76 -8.27 10.68
CA LEU A 716 -13.35 -7.09 9.92
C LEU A 716 -13.36 -5.83 10.80
N ARG A 717 -14.44 -5.59 11.54
CA ARG A 717 -14.55 -4.44 12.44
C ARG A 717 -13.50 -4.48 13.53
N LYS A 718 -13.23 -5.65 14.13
CA LYS A 718 -12.16 -5.84 15.13
C LYS A 718 -10.79 -5.52 14.53
N MET A 719 -10.49 -6.03 13.33
CA MET A 719 -9.22 -5.79 12.65
C MET A 719 -9.07 -4.35 12.13
N LEU A 720 -10.17 -3.64 11.90
CA LEU A 720 -10.13 -2.20 11.58
C LEU A 720 -10.06 -1.30 12.83
N LYS A 721 -10.43 -1.81 14.01
CA LYS A 721 -10.44 -1.06 15.28
C LYS A 721 -9.09 -1.13 16.00
N GLN A 722 -8.18 -0.25 15.62
CA GLN A 722 -7.20 0.40 16.50
C GLN A 722 -7.13 1.86 16.03
N GLY A 723 -7.60 2.80 16.86
CA GLY A 723 -7.70 4.23 16.53
C GLY A 723 -9.04 4.92 16.84
N GLU A 724 -10.13 4.19 17.04
CA GLU A 724 -11.45 4.81 17.32
C GLU A 724 -11.79 4.97 18.81
N ASN A 725 -10.89 4.62 19.73
CA ASN A 725 -11.10 4.84 21.17
C ASN A 725 -9.83 5.38 21.84
N LYS A 726 -9.57 6.68 21.66
CA LYS A 726 -8.93 7.56 22.65
C LYS A 726 -9.45 8.98 22.47
#